data_AF-A0A842Q7B6-F1
#
_entry.id   AF-A0A842Q7B6-F1
#
_cell.length_a   1.000
_cell.length_b   1.000
_cell.length_c   1.000
_cell.angle_alpha   90.00
_cell.angle_beta   90.00
_cell.angle_gamma   90.00
#
_symmetry.space_group_name_H-M   'P 1'
#
loop_
_entity.id
_entity.type
_entity.pdbx_description
1 polymer ?
#
loop_
_entity_poly.entity_id
_entity_poly.type
_entity_poly.pdbx_seq_one_letter_code
_entity_poly.pdbx_strand_id
1 'polypeptide(L)'
;MPVITIDKKDFCQLAGKDFTNKDVEENMPMMGTAWEGFKGESFDVEVFPNRPDMLSVEGLSRAFSGYMGIKPGLKKYQLEGSQEMVVIKDKVAKVRPYFVSCIIKDIEFTDDFIKSIMQLQEKLHITHCRKRKKVAIGLHDYDKIVFPVIYTTKPKDFKFIPLEENKEMTLEEILEKHPKGKEYAWILEDMEEYPLLHDARDKVLSMPPIINSEDTKVEEKTKNIFVDITATDEKTANEVLNIIATTFADRGAKIHKIKIKYPGKMIYTPDLSPQTMTLDSNYINKLIGLGLTNKKIIGLLKKMGHDAEEIGSNKLRIFSPCYRTDIMHPMDIVEDVAIAYGYDKFEPEIPNITTIGEEDPKEIVCTNLRSLLVGYGLQEVVTFILSNKDDLFRKMNMEIRTITETSNAKTSEYNVVRNWLLPSLIEVLARNKHNEYPQNLFEVGDVVELTDNDIGNKTMKRMAITLCHSKANFSEMKSLVESILTNVGVDGYDIQESNCPCYVPGRAAKFVVNGAALARFGEISPRVLENWGLEMPVVGGEICVDMMFNLITGKETVTKVTKCEIKAQKKKTNKPKQQKTKKGDDMGEFEKIDTERLFYQDPYIKEAEAEVEEINGKEVILDKTLFFAFSGGQASDKGSINGIPVVNVEKKNHKIVHTLEKEPEFKTGDIVKLELDWNRRYRLMKLHSAAHLVYYPFVEELGRPKIIGSNISPEKARIDFLYEDSIKEKIPKIEEKVNKTIAEGLEIKTEPDKKDVEKRWWRCNSKGMPCGGTHVKNTSEIGEVKLKRKNIGAGKERVEVYLT
;
A
#
# COMPACT_ATOMS: atom_id res chain seq x y z
N MET A 1 3.19 -0.37 -9.22
CA MET A 1 3.54 0.26 -10.52
C MET A 1 3.87 -0.88 -11.49
N PRO A 2 4.06 -0.68 -12.80
CA PRO A 2 4.28 -1.80 -13.71
C PRO A 2 5.66 -2.45 -13.46
N VAL A 3 5.65 -3.73 -13.11
CA VAL A 3 6.85 -4.57 -13.15
C VAL A 3 7.00 -5.12 -14.57
N ILE A 4 8.22 -5.05 -15.10
CA ILE A 4 8.61 -5.64 -16.39
C ILE A 4 9.70 -6.69 -16.17
N THR A 5 9.62 -7.78 -16.92
CA THR A 5 10.65 -8.82 -16.93
C THR A 5 11.53 -8.61 -18.15
N ILE A 6 12.84 -8.63 -17.94
CA ILE A 6 13.85 -8.30 -18.94
C ILE A 6 14.82 -9.46 -19.09
N ASP A 7 14.99 -9.94 -20.32
CA ASP A 7 16.08 -10.86 -20.66
C ASP A 7 17.42 -10.12 -20.60
N LYS A 8 18.36 -10.64 -19.81
CA LYS A 8 19.64 -9.95 -19.57
C LYS A 8 20.50 -9.90 -20.82
N LYS A 9 20.49 -10.96 -21.64
CA LYS A 9 21.33 -11.04 -22.83
C LYS A 9 20.90 -10.02 -23.88
N ASP A 10 19.60 -9.95 -24.14
CA ASP A 10 19.00 -8.95 -25.03
C ASP A 10 19.23 -7.52 -24.50
N PHE A 11 19.06 -7.33 -23.18
CA PHE A 11 19.36 -6.06 -22.52
C PHE A 11 20.80 -5.57 -22.75
N CYS A 12 21.79 -6.45 -22.51
CA CYS A 12 23.21 -6.14 -22.71
C CYS A 12 23.54 -5.86 -24.18
N GLN A 13 22.96 -6.62 -25.11
CA GLN A 13 23.14 -6.43 -26.55
C GLN A 13 22.68 -5.05 -26.99
N LEU A 14 21.47 -4.64 -26.59
CA LEU A 14 20.93 -3.31 -26.91
C LEU A 14 21.72 -2.19 -26.23
N ALA A 15 22.09 -2.39 -24.97
CA ALA A 15 22.88 -1.41 -24.22
C ALA A 15 24.30 -1.25 -24.78
N GLY A 16 24.81 -2.24 -25.52
CA GLY A 16 26.09 -2.20 -26.22
C GLY A 16 27.30 -2.57 -25.35
N LYS A 17 27.07 -3.19 -24.20
CA LYS A 17 28.10 -3.70 -23.29
C LYS A 17 27.51 -4.87 -22.50
N ASP A 18 28.34 -5.87 -22.22
CA ASP A 18 27.98 -6.93 -21.29
C ASP A 18 28.18 -6.44 -19.84
N PHE A 19 27.08 -6.36 -19.08
CA PHE A 19 27.06 -5.89 -17.70
C PHE A 19 27.03 -7.07 -16.72
N THR A 20 27.79 -6.95 -15.64
CA THR A 20 27.72 -7.93 -14.56
C THR A 20 26.38 -7.81 -13.83
N ASN A 21 25.96 -8.86 -13.12
CA ASN A 21 24.74 -8.80 -12.31
C ASN A 21 24.80 -7.67 -11.27
N LYS A 22 26.01 -7.46 -10.71
CA LYS A 22 26.29 -6.40 -9.75
C LYS A 22 26.14 -5.00 -10.38
N ASP A 23 26.65 -4.80 -11.59
CA ASP A 23 26.51 -3.52 -12.30
C ASP A 23 25.03 -3.14 -12.45
N VAL A 24 24.19 -4.10 -12.83
CA VAL A 24 22.74 -3.90 -13.01
C VAL A 24 22.08 -3.62 -11.66
N GLU A 25 22.30 -4.49 -10.67
CA GLU A 25 21.66 -4.40 -9.35
C GLU A 25 21.98 -3.08 -8.61
N GLU A 26 23.22 -2.60 -8.69
CA GLU A 26 23.64 -1.38 -7.99
C GLU A 26 23.19 -0.09 -8.71
N ASN A 27 23.17 -0.09 -10.04
CA ASN A 27 22.94 1.14 -10.82
C ASN A 27 21.49 1.32 -11.29
N MET A 28 20.74 0.24 -11.51
CA MET A 28 19.35 0.31 -11.98
C MET A 28 18.46 1.14 -11.02
N PRO A 29 18.52 0.93 -9.68
CA PRO A 29 17.73 1.74 -8.74
C PRO A 29 18.05 3.23 -8.78
N MET A 30 19.32 3.55 -9.02
CA MET A 30 19.81 4.94 -9.03
C MET A 30 19.20 5.77 -10.16
N MET A 31 18.66 5.13 -11.21
CA MET A 31 17.97 5.80 -12.32
C MET A 31 16.47 6.06 -12.05
N GLY A 32 15.97 5.81 -10.84
CA GLY A 32 14.54 5.97 -10.54
C GLY A 32 13.71 4.74 -10.94
N THR A 33 14.23 3.55 -10.66
CA THR A 33 13.48 2.30 -10.78
C THR A 33 13.54 1.50 -9.48
N ALA A 34 12.62 0.58 -9.24
CA ALA A 34 12.67 -0.34 -8.12
C ALA A 34 13.18 -1.71 -8.58
N TRP A 35 14.22 -2.22 -7.92
CA TRP A 35 14.83 -3.51 -8.25
C TRP A 35 14.09 -4.67 -7.56
N GLU A 36 13.59 -5.62 -8.34
CA GLU A 36 12.84 -6.78 -7.84
C GLU A 36 13.68 -8.08 -7.82
N GLY A 37 14.84 -8.08 -8.49
CA GLY A 37 15.82 -9.18 -8.44
C GLY A 37 15.95 -9.98 -9.74
N PHE A 38 16.97 -10.86 -9.77
CA PHE A 38 17.22 -11.80 -10.87
C PHE A 38 16.33 -13.04 -10.79
N LYS A 39 15.95 -13.56 -11.96
CA LYS A 39 15.22 -14.82 -12.18
C LYS A 39 15.91 -15.59 -13.31
N GLY A 40 16.90 -16.39 -12.95
CA GLY A 40 17.75 -17.07 -13.93
C GLY A 40 18.51 -16.07 -14.80
N GLU A 41 18.31 -16.13 -16.12
CA GLU A 41 18.91 -15.21 -17.11
C GLU A 41 18.11 -13.91 -17.32
N SER A 42 17.03 -13.72 -16.56
CA SER A 42 16.19 -12.51 -16.61
C SER A 42 16.24 -11.75 -15.29
N PHE A 43 15.77 -10.51 -15.29
CA PHE A 43 15.54 -9.75 -14.06
C PHE A 43 14.25 -8.95 -14.13
N ASP A 44 13.70 -8.65 -12.96
CA ASP A 44 12.50 -7.84 -12.84
C ASP A 44 12.85 -6.45 -12.32
N VAL A 45 12.20 -5.44 -12.90
CA VAL A 45 12.30 -4.05 -12.48
C VAL A 45 10.92 -3.41 -12.47
N GLU A 46 10.61 -2.68 -11.40
CA GLU A 46 9.43 -1.82 -11.32
C GLU A 46 9.79 -0.43 -11.87
N VAL A 47 9.09 -0.03 -12.95
CA VAL A 47 9.30 1.25 -13.62
C VAL A 47 8.32 2.28 -13.09
N PHE A 48 8.81 3.46 -12.73
CA PHE A 48 7.95 4.54 -12.25
C PHE A 48 7.05 5.10 -13.36
N PRO A 49 5.79 5.48 -13.04
CA PRO A 49 4.81 5.87 -14.05
C PRO A 49 5.19 7.07 -14.92
N ASN A 50 6.11 7.93 -14.48
CA ASN A 50 6.59 9.10 -15.23
C ASN A 50 7.52 8.72 -16.39
N ARG A 51 8.11 7.51 -16.39
CA ARG A 51 9.04 7.03 -17.41
C ARG A 51 8.45 5.88 -18.24
N PRO A 52 7.33 6.07 -18.95
CA PRO A 52 6.72 5.03 -19.76
C PRO A 52 7.62 4.58 -20.92
N ASP A 53 8.63 5.38 -21.28
CA ASP A 53 9.66 5.01 -22.25
C ASP A 53 10.53 3.83 -21.80
N MET A 54 10.57 3.50 -20.50
CA MET A 54 11.37 2.41 -19.94
C MET A 54 10.57 1.09 -19.78
N LEU A 55 9.32 1.02 -20.25
CA LEU A 55 8.44 -0.16 -20.10
C LEU A 55 8.78 -1.34 -21.04
N SER A 56 9.88 -1.25 -21.78
CA SER A 56 10.40 -2.31 -22.65
C SER A 56 11.91 -2.48 -22.46
N VAL A 57 12.46 -3.60 -22.92
CA VAL A 57 13.91 -3.84 -22.86
C VAL A 57 14.69 -2.79 -23.66
N GLU A 58 14.18 -2.37 -24.82
CA GLU A 58 14.80 -1.34 -25.66
C GLU A 58 14.87 0.00 -24.94
N GLY A 59 13.74 0.42 -24.36
CA GLY A 59 13.65 1.64 -23.59
C GLY A 59 14.55 1.66 -22.36
N LEU A 60 14.52 0.57 -21.58
CA LEU A 60 15.35 0.39 -20.39
C LEU A 60 16.84 0.35 -20.74
N SER A 61 17.24 -0.46 -21.74
CA SER A 61 18.61 -0.54 -22.21
C SER A 61 19.13 0.79 -22.75
N ARG A 62 18.29 1.55 -23.46
CA ARG A 62 18.63 2.89 -23.95
C ARG A 62 18.91 3.85 -22.79
N ALA A 63 18.03 3.88 -21.80
CA ALA A 63 18.22 4.71 -20.60
C ALA A 63 19.47 4.30 -19.80
N PHE A 64 19.66 2.99 -19.58
CA PHE A 64 20.76 2.45 -18.79
C PHE A 64 22.11 2.64 -19.47
N SER A 65 22.17 2.42 -20.79
CA SER A 65 23.37 2.66 -21.60
C SER A 65 23.80 4.13 -21.56
N GLY A 66 22.85 5.07 -21.58
CA GLY A 66 23.10 6.49 -21.37
C GLY A 66 23.68 6.76 -19.98
N TYR A 67 23.01 6.25 -18.94
CA TYR A 67 23.38 6.49 -17.53
C TYR A 67 24.79 5.99 -17.20
N MET A 68 25.11 4.79 -17.68
CA MET A 68 26.42 4.15 -17.54
C MET A 68 27.50 4.81 -18.43
N GLY A 69 27.12 5.76 -19.29
CA GLY A 69 28.05 6.49 -20.15
C GLY A 69 28.55 5.71 -21.37
N ILE A 70 27.85 4.65 -21.78
CA ILE A 70 28.22 3.82 -22.94
C ILE A 70 27.75 4.49 -24.24
N LYS A 71 26.47 4.87 -24.31
CA LYS A 71 25.88 5.63 -25.43
C LYS A 71 25.19 6.89 -24.92
N PRO A 72 25.93 7.85 -24.33
CA PRO A 72 25.34 9.04 -23.73
C PRO A 72 24.92 10.07 -24.80
N GLY A 73 23.98 10.93 -24.44
CA GLY A 73 23.46 12.01 -25.28
C GLY A 73 22.17 11.65 -26.01
N LEU A 74 21.70 12.56 -26.84
CA LEU A 74 20.44 12.42 -27.56
C LEU A 74 20.61 11.41 -28.70
N LYS A 75 19.80 10.34 -28.69
CA LYS A 75 19.69 9.43 -29.84
C LYS A 75 18.87 10.10 -30.94
N LYS A 76 19.44 10.17 -32.15
CA LYS A 76 18.78 10.75 -33.33
C LYS A 76 18.09 9.66 -34.14
N TYR A 77 16.82 9.89 -34.47
CA TYR A 77 16.02 8.99 -35.31
C TYR A 77 15.77 9.64 -36.66
N GLN A 78 16.01 8.89 -37.73
CA GLN A 78 15.72 9.34 -39.09
C GLN A 78 14.31 8.90 -39.49
N LEU A 79 13.54 9.83 -40.07
CA LEU A 79 12.21 9.57 -40.59
C LEU A 79 12.23 9.50 -42.10
N GLU A 80 11.69 8.43 -42.64
CA GLU A 80 11.48 8.27 -44.08
C GLU A 80 10.10 8.81 -44.50
N GLY A 81 9.97 9.18 -45.77
CA GLY A 81 8.68 9.57 -46.35
C GLY A 81 7.80 8.36 -46.67
N SER A 82 6.49 8.56 -46.66
CA SER A 82 5.51 7.64 -47.21
C SER A 82 4.52 8.38 -48.10
N GLN A 83 4.03 7.70 -49.14
CA GLN A 83 2.91 8.17 -49.97
C GLN A 83 1.56 7.72 -49.40
N GLU A 84 1.57 6.82 -48.43
CA GLU A 84 0.37 6.28 -47.80
C GLU A 84 -0.37 7.34 -46.99
N MET A 85 -1.69 7.16 -46.87
CA MET A 85 -2.53 8.09 -46.13
C MET A 85 -3.64 7.42 -45.35
N VAL A 86 -4.01 8.06 -44.24
CA VAL A 86 -5.20 7.73 -43.44
C VAL A 86 -6.21 8.85 -43.54
N VAL A 87 -7.48 8.52 -43.74
CA VAL A 87 -8.59 9.47 -43.83
C VAL A 87 -9.47 9.36 -42.59
N ILE A 88 -9.59 10.45 -41.84
CA ILE A 88 -10.43 10.54 -40.65
C ILE A 88 -11.78 11.13 -41.03
N LYS A 89 -12.88 10.46 -40.67
CA LYS A 89 -14.25 10.93 -40.93
C LYS A 89 -14.78 11.77 -39.76
N ASP A 90 -15.59 12.80 -40.03
CA ASP A 90 -16.16 13.68 -39.00
C ASP A 90 -16.90 12.94 -37.87
N LYS A 91 -17.52 11.81 -38.18
CA LYS A 91 -18.29 11.02 -37.20
C LYS A 91 -17.48 10.60 -35.97
N VAL A 92 -16.17 10.32 -36.11
CA VAL A 92 -15.34 9.88 -34.98
C VAL A 92 -15.09 10.99 -33.96
N ALA A 93 -15.32 12.27 -34.32
CA ALA A 93 -15.04 13.42 -33.45
C ALA A 93 -15.84 13.38 -32.15
N LYS A 94 -17.05 12.80 -32.17
CA LYS A 94 -17.93 12.67 -30.99
C LYS A 94 -17.58 11.49 -30.08
N VAL A 95 -16.78 10.56 -30.59
CA VAL A 95 -16.50 9.28 -29.92
C VAL A 95 -15.05 9.22 -29.47
N ARG A 96 -14.12 9.38 -30.41
CA ARG A 96 -12.68 9.22 -30.17
C ARG A 96 -11.91 10.03 -31.22
N PRO A 97 -11.76 11.35 -31.01
CA PRO A 97 -11.46 12.33 -32.06
C PRO A 97 -10.03 12.29 -32.60
N TYR A 98 -9.07 11.76 -31.86
CA TYR A 98 -7.66 11.83 -32.23
C TYR A 98 -7.15 10.50 -32.78
N PHE A 99 -6.34 10.62 -33.81
CA PHE A 99 -5.66 9.53 -34.51
C PHE A 99 -4.24 9.94 -34.88
N VAL A 100 -3.28 9.09 -34.55
CA VAL A 100 -1.88 9.21 -34.97
C VAL A 100 -1.38 7.84 -35.42
N SER A 101 -0.38 7.83 -36.31
CA SER A 101 0.09 6.59 -36.92
C SER A 101 1.53 6.71 -37.45
N CYS A 102 2.18 5.58 -37.66
CA CYS A 102 3.42 5.46 -38.42
C CYS A 102 3.44 4.13 -39.17
N ILE A 103 4.34 4.04 -40.16
CA ILE A 103 4.68 2.76 -40.79
C ILE A 103 6.09 2.39 -40.36
N ILE A 104 6.30 1.14 -39.97
CA ILE A 104 7.57 0.61 -39.51
C ILE A 104 7.99 -0.49 -40.48
N LYS A 105 9.14 -0.36 -41.13
CA LYS A 105 9.62 -1.30 -42.16
C LYS A 105 10.95 -1.93 -41.78
N ASP A 106 11.28 -3.01 -42.49
CA ASP A 106 12.53 -3.75 -42.34
C ASP A 106 12.71 -4.29 -40.91
N ILE A 107 11.62 -4.83 -40.33
CA ILE A 107 11.64 -5.44 -39.00
C ILE A 107 12.19 -6.87 -39.10
N GLU A 108 13.14 -7.19 -38.22
CA GLU A 108 13.60 -8.55 -37.96
C GLU A 108 12.97 -9.04 -36.66
N PHE A 109 11.87 -9.79 -36.74
CA PHE A 109 11.25 -10.35 -35.55
C PHE A 109 12.05 -11.54 -35.00
N THR A 110 12.27 -11.48 -33.69
CA THR A 110 12.62 -12.62 -32.85
C THR A 110 11.50 -12.83 -31.84
N ASP A 111 11.39 -14.03 -31.28
CA ASP A 111 10.40 -14.34 -30.24
C ASP A 111 10.48 -13.36 -29.07
N ASP A 112 11.71 -12.97 -28.68
CA ASP A 112 11.95 -12.05 -27.59
C ASP A 112 11.52 -10.62 -27.95
N PHE A 113 11.71 -10.21 -29.21
CA PHE A 113 11.23 -8.91 -29.66
C PHE A 113 9.70 -8.84 -29.66
N ILE A 114 9.02 -9.88 -30.15
CA ILE A 114 7.55 -9.95 -30.15
C ILE A 114 7.02 -9.84 -28.70
N LYS A 115 7.60 -10.61 -27.77
CA LYS A 115 7.24 -10.53 -26.34
C LYS A 115 7.47 -9.14 -25.77
N SER A 116 8.59 -8.49 -26.10
CA SER A 116 8.89 -7.12 -25.64
C SER A 116 7.83 -6.12 -26.12
N ILE A 117 7.44 -6.19 -27.40
CA ILE A 117 6.43 -5.28 -27.97
C ILE A 117 5.05 -5.53 -27.36
N MET A 118 4.65 -6.79 -27.17
CA MET A 118 3.38 -7.12 -26.51
C MET A 118 3.37 -6.60 -25.07
N GLN A 119 4.46 -6.80 -24.33
CA GLN A 119 4.61 -6.26 -22.97
C GLN A 119 4.52 -4.73 -22.99
N LEU A 120 5.24 -4.04 -23.87
CA LEU A 120 5.19 -2.59 -23.98
C LEU A 120 3.76 -2.09 -24.24
N GLN A 121 3.07 -2.69 -25.21
CA GLN A 121 1.69 -2.34 -25.56
C GLN A 121 0.74 -2.52 -24.36
N GLU A 122 0.81 -3.67 -23.69
CA GLU A 122 -0.05 -3.97 -22.53
C GLU A 122 0.24 -3.04 -21.34
N LYS A 123 1.51 -2.81 -21.02
CA LYS A 123 1.91 -1.95 -19.89
C LYS A 123 1.55 -0.49 -20.16
N LEU A 124 1.70 0.01 -21.39
CA LEU A 124 1.22 1.33 -21.79
C LEU A 124 -0.30 1.42 -21.70
N HIS A 125 -1.04 0.39 -22.14
CA HIS A 125 -2.49 0.34 -22.02
C HIS A 125 -2.99 0.48 -20.59
N ILE A 126 -2.37 -0.25 -19.66
CA ILE A 126 -2.74 -0.25 -18.24
C ILE A 126 -2.39 1.10 -17.59
N THR A 127 -1.23 1.66 -17.91
CA THR A 127 -0.69 2.86 -17.23
C THR A 127 -1.02 4.15 -17.98
N HIS A 128 -0.15 4.58 -18.91
CA HIS A 128 -0.22 5.87 -19.60
C HIS A 128 -1.54 6.09 -20.36
N CYS A 129 -2.13 5.00 -20.87
CA CYS A 129 -3.38 5.03 -21.64
C CYS A 129 -4.65 4.89 -20.78
N ARG A 130 -4.53 4.71 -19.45
CA ARG A 130 -5.63 4.52 -18.49
C ARG A 130 -6.61 3.41 -18.89
N LYS A 131 -6.12 2.18 -18.98
CA LYS A 131 -6.90 1.01 -19.45
C LYS A 131 -7.59 1.28 -20.78
N ARG A 132 -6.83 1.78 -21.75
CA ARG A 132 -7.27 2.17 -23.10
C ARG A 132 -8.27 3.31 -23.22
N LYS A 133 -8.83 3.81 -22.12
CA LYS A 133 -9.77 4.93 -22.10
C LYS A 133 -9.22 6.13 -22.85
N LYS A 134 -7.95 6.48 -22.57
CA LYS A 134 -7.27 7.66 -23.12
C LYS A 134 -6.70 7.39 -24.52
N VAL A 135 -5.99 6.27 -24.69
CA VAL A 135 -5.29 5.89 -25.93
C VAL A 135 -5.41 4.39 -26.17
N ALA A 136 -5.62 3.95 -27.40
CA ALA A 136 -5.61 2.55 -27.78
C ALA A 136 -4.62 2.37 -28.93
N ILE A 137 -3.89 1.26 -28.89
CA ILE A 137 -2.77 0.95 -29.78
C ILE A 137 -3.16 -0.32 -30.52
N GLY A 138 -3.11 -0.30 -31.84
CA GLY A 138 -3.12 -1.49 -32.66
C GLY A 138 -1.85 -1.57 -33.52
N LEU A 139 -1.43 -2.81 -33.73
CA LEU A 139 -0.31 -3.17 -34.58
C LEU A 139 -0.87 -4.10 -35.65
N HIS A 140 -0.61 -3.76 -36.92
CA HIS A 140 -1.15 -4.47 -38.07
C HIS A 140 -0.03 -4.84 -39.03
N ASP A 141 -0.13 -6.02 -39.65
CA ASP A 141 0.74 -6.39 -40.76
C ASP A 141 0.46 -5.46 -41.95
N TYR A 142 1.42 -4.58 -42.25
CA TYR A 142 1.30 -3.57 -43.30
C TYR A 142 1.08 -4.19 -44.67
N ASP A 143 1.69 -5.35 -44.94
CA ASP A 143 1.65 -5.99 -46.26
C ASP A 143 0.24 -6.56 -46.58
N LYS A 144 -0.64 -6.66 -45.57
CA LYS A 144 -2.04 -7.10 -45.72
C LYS A 144 -3.01 -5.95 -45.99
N ILE A 145 -2.58 -4.69 -45.90
CA ILE A 145 -3.43 -3.49 -45.96
C ILE A 145 -3.38 -2.84 -47.34
N VAL A 146 -4.53 -2.38 -47.85
CA VAL A 146 -4.61 -1.54 -49.06
C VAL A 146 -5.05 -0.13 -48.70
N PHE A 147 -4.15 0.84 -48.84
CA PHE A 147 -4.41 2.24 -48.53
C PHE A 147 -5.32 2.94 -49.56
N PRO A 148 -6.04 4.02 -49.18
CA PRO A 148 -6.03 4.67 -47.87
C PRO A 148 -6.75 3.87 -46.78
N VAL A 149 -6.25 3.95 -45.55
CA VAL A 149 -6.98 3.48 -44.36
C VAL A 149 -8.01 4.55 -43.97
N ILE A 150 -9.21 4.13 -43.58
CA ILE A 150 -10.33 5.00 -43.22
C ILE A 150 -10.67 4.77 -41.75
N TYR A 151 -10.60 5.83 -40.95
CA TYR A 151 -11.06 5.82 -39.56
C TYR A 151 -12.45 6.47 -39.47
N THR A 152 -13.44 5.67 -39.10
CA THR A 152 -14.84 6.06 -39.08
C THR A 152 -15.58 5.39 -37.92
N THR A 153 -16.90 5.49 -37.90
CA THR A 153 -17.77 4.77 -36.98
C THR A 153 -18.71 3.85 -37.77
N LYS A 154 -19.14 2.75 -37.16
CA LYS A 154 -20.13 1.83 -37.73
C LYS A 154 -21.24 1.51 -36.72
N PRO A 155 -22.45 1.16 -37.20
CA PRO A 155 -23.53 0.67 -36.35
C PRO A 155 -23.16 -0.66 -35.67
N LYS A 156 -23.87 -0.98 -34.58
CA LYS A 156 -23.58 -2.12 -33.70
C LYS A 156 -23.71 -3.49 -34.38
N ASP A 157 -24.51 -3.59 -35.43
CA ASP A 157 -24.78 -4.81 -36.20
C ASP A 157 -23.72 -5.10 -37.30
N PHE A 158 -22.77 -4.18 -37.51
CA PHE A 158 -21.67 -4.38 -38.44
C PHE A 158 -20.78 -5.55 -38.00
N LYS A 159 -20.28 -6.35 -38.95
CA LYS A 159 -19.56 -7.60 -38.68
C LYS A 159 -18.13 -7.59 -39.19
N PHE A 160 -17.24 -8.25 -38.46
CA PHE A 160 -15.91 -8.64 -38.92
C PHE A 160 -15.39 -9.83 -38.09
N ILE A 161 -14.24 -10.38 -38.47
CA ILE A 161 -13.58 -11.47 -37.73
C ILE A 161 -12.59 -10.85 -36.73
N PRO A 162 -12.89 -10.81 -35.42
CA PRO A 162 -11.96 -10.29 -34.42
C PRO A 162 -10.75 -11.21 -34.25
N LEU A 163 -9.65 -10.66 -33.75
CA LEU A 163 -8.42 -11.39 -33.46
C LEU A 163 -8.69 -12.63 -32.59
N GLU A 164 -8.05 -13.75 -32.88
CA GLU A 164 -8.20 -15.06 -32.22
C GLU A 164 -9.56 -15.75 -32.41
N GLU A 165 -10.42 -15.24 -33.28
CA GLU A 165 -11.66 -15.89 -33.70
C GLU A 165 -11.60 -16.34 -35.17
N ASN A 166 -12.47 -17.28 -35.54
CA ASN A 166 -12.54 -17.85 -36.90
C ASN A 166 -13.85 -17.56 -37.63
N LYS A 167 -14.73 -16.77 -37.01
CA LYS A 167 -16.06 -16.43 -37.54
C LYS A 167 -16.33 -14.94 -37.38
N GLU A 168 -17.19 -14.43 -38.25
CA GLU A 168 -17.68 -13.07 -38.13
C GLU A 168 -18.54 -12.90 -36.88
N MET A 169 -18.34 -11.80 -36.18
CA MET A 169 -19.13 -11.36 -35.04
C MET A 169 -19.60 -9.94 -35.27
N THR A 170 -20.81 -9.62 -34.82
CA THR A 170 -21.24 -8.21 -34.75
C THR A 170 -20.42 -7.43 -33.72
N LEU A 171 -20.34 -6.11 -33.84
CA LEU A 171 -19.62 -5.29 -32.87
C LEU A 171 -20.20 -5.45 -31.45
N GLU A 172 -21.51 -5.58 -31.33
CA GLU A 172 -22.20 -5.85 -30.06
C GLU A 172 -21.85 -7.23 -29.50
N GLU A 173 -21.85 -8.28 -30.33
CA GLU A 173 -21.43 -9.62 -29.89
C GLU A 173 -19.97 -9.66 -29.43
N ILE A 174 -19.09 -8.85 -30.03
CA ILE A 174 -17.71 -8.74 -29.57
C ILE A 174 -17.70 -8.21 -28.14
N LEU A 175 -18.42 -7.13 -27.84
CA LEU A 175 -18.49 -6.56 -26.49
C LEU A 175 -19.07 -7.54 -25.46
N GLU A 176 -20.08 -8.33 -25.86
CA GLU A 176 -20.77 -9.25 -24.95
C GLU A 176 -20.06 -10.60 -24.76
N LYS A 177 -19.38 -11.13 -25.78
CA LYS A 177 -18.89 -12.52 -25.80
C LYS A 177 -17.37 -12.61 -25.78
N HIS A 178 -16.67 -11.76 -26.52
CA HIS A 178 -15.21 -11.84 -26.66
C HIS A 178 -14.51 -11.41 -25.35
N PRO A 179 -13.45 -12.11 -24.88
CA PRO A 179 -12.78 -11.78 -23.62
C PRO A 179 -12.34 -10.32 -23.50
N LYS A 180 -11.65 -9.79 -24.53
CA LYS A 180 -11.25 -8.36 -24.59
C LYS A 180 -12.44 -7.41 -24.76
N GLY A 181 -13.55 -7.89 -25.35
CA GLY A 181 -14.78 -7.12 -25.44
C GLY A 181 -15.36 -6.85 -24.07
N LYS A 182 -15.57 -7.91 -23.29
CA LYS A 182 -16.08 -7.84 -21.90
C LYS A 182 -15.22 -6.97 -21.01
N GLU A 183 -13.90 -7.07 -21.13
CA GLU A 183 -12.95 -6.32 -20.29
C GLU A 183 -13.04 -4.79 -20.52
N TYR A 184 -13.28 -4.36 -21.76
CA TYR A 184 -13.23 -2.94 -22.17
C TYR A 184 -14.56 -2.37 -22.65
N ALA A 185 -15.67 -3.12 -22.56
CA ALA A 185 -17.00 -2.72 -23.05
C ALA A 185 -17.46 -1.37 -22.48
N TRP A 186 -17.17 -1.12 -21.20
CA TRP A 186 -17.48 0.12 -20.49
C TRP A 186 -16.92 1.40 -21.14
N ILE A 187 -15.94 1.31 -22.05
CA ILE A 187 -15.43 2.47 -22.78
C ILE A 187 -16.43 2.94 -23.86
N LEU A 188 -17.26 2.03 -24.38
CA LEU A 188 -18.19 2.27 -25.49
C LEU A 188 -19.68 2.18 -25.09
N GLU A 189 -20.00 1.93 -23.81
CA GLU A 189 -21.38 1.68 -23.32
C GLU A 189 -22.40 2.75 -23.75
N ASP A 190 -22.02 4.03 -23.70
CA ASP A 190 -22.91 5.16 -23.97
C ASP A 190 -22.95 5.62 -25.44
N MET A 191 -22.41 4.81 -26.37
CA MET A 191 -22.23 5.23 -27.77
C MET A 191 -23.21 4.54 -28.74
N GLU A 192 -23.75 5.32 -29.68
CA GLU A 192 -24.70 4.84 -30.70
C GLU A 192 -23.99 4.07 -31.84
N GLU A 193 -22.83 4.56 -32.28
CA GLU A 193 -21.97 3.90 -33.27
C GLU A 193 -20.57 3.71 -32.66
N TYR A 194 -19.87 2.66 -33.08
CA TYR A 194 -18.55 2.31 -32.54
C TYR A 194 -17.41 2.64 -33.51
N PRO A 195 -16.20 2.98 -33.02
CA PRO A 195 -15.06 3.30 -33.87
C PRO A 195 -14.61 2.09 -34.66
N LEU A 196 -14.25 2.29 -35.93
CA LEU A 196 -13.76 1.25 -36.81
C LEU A 196 -12.67 1.79 -37.73
N LEU A 197 -11.60 1.02 -37.91
CA LEU A 197 -10.64 1.21 -38.99
C LEU A 197 -10.83 0.14 -40.07
N HIS A 198 -10.85 0.56 -41.33
CA HIS A 198 -10.84 -0.34 -42.47
C HIS A 198 -9.96 0.20 -43.59
N ASP A 199 -9.53 -0.69 -44.49
CA ASP A 199 -8.74 -0.33 -45.66
C ASP A 199 -9.63 0.11 -46.84
N ALA A 200 -9.02 0.40 -48.00
CA ALA A 200 -9.73 0.84 -49.20
C ALA A 200 -10.61 -0.23 -49.85
N ARG A 201 -10.51 -1.49 -49.41
CA ARG A 201 -11.35 -2.62 -49.83
C ARG A 201 -12.44 -2.94 -48.80
N ASP A 202 -12.65 -2.04 -47.83
CA ASP A 202 -13.53 -2.23 -46.67
C ASP A 202 -13.12 -3.40 -45.76
N LYS A 203 -11.86 -3.86 -45.84
CA LYS A 203 -11.32 -4.88 -44.94
C LYS A 203 -11.02 -4.25 -43.58
N VAL A 204 -11.59 -4.81 -42.51
CA VAL A 204 -11.43 -4.26 -41.15
C VAL A 204 -10.03 -4.50 -40.63
N LEU A 205 -9.43 -3.44 -40.08
CA LEU A 205 -8.18 -3.48 -39.33
C LEU A 205 -8.46 -3.67 -37.85
N SER A 206 -9.32 -2.83 -37.26
CA SER A 206 -9.64 -2.88 -35.83
C SER A 206 -10.98 -2.24 -35.50
N MET A 207 -11.52 -2.59 -34.33
CA MET A 207 -12.58 -1.88 -33.62
C MET A 207 -11.97 -1.25 -32.36
N PRO A 208 -11.39 -0.04 -32.45
CA PRO A 208 -10.82 0.63 -31.28
C PRO A 208 -11.90 1.02 -30.27
N PRO A 209 -11.59 1.05 -28.96
CA PRO A 209 -10.34 0.65 -28.31
C PRO A 209 -10.27 -0.85 -27.94
N ILE A 210 -11.11 -1.68 -28.54
CA ILE A 210 -11.44 -3.02 -28.04
C ILE A 210 -10.52 -4.10 -28.61
N ILE A 211 -10.52 -4.29 -29.93
CA ILE A 211 -9.87 -5.44 -30.56
C ILE A 211 -9.42 -5.16 -31.99
N ASN A 212 -8.36 -5.86 -32.43
CA ASN A 212 -7.90 -5.87 -33.81
C ASN A 212 -8.62 -6.97 -34.61
N SER A 213 -8.52 -6.95 -35.93
CA SER A 213 -9.01 -7.99 -36.83
C SER A 213 -7.98 -9.11 -37.00
N GLU A 214 -8.43 -10.37 -37.11
CA GLU A 214 -7.55 -11.51 -37.40
C GLU A 214 -6.84 -11.33 -38.76
N ASP A 215 -7.49 -10.63 -39.68
CA ASP A 215 -7.03 -10.38 -41.04
C ASP A 215 -5.72 -9.61 -41.18
N THR A 216 -5.34 -8.86 -40.15
CA THR A 216 -4.16 -7.98 -40.14
C THR A 216 -3.23 -8.31 -38.99
N LYS A 217 -3.36 -9.51 -38.42
CA LYS A 217 -2.53 -10.03 -37.34
C LYS A 217 -1.05 -10.00 -37.71
N VAL A 218 -0.26 -9.51 -36.76
CA VAL A 218 1.21 -9.57 -36.78
C VAL A 218 1.66 -10.99 -36.41
N GLU A 219 2.51 -11.55 -37.25
CA GLU A 219 3.07 -12.90 -37.11
C GLU A 219 4.61 -12.81 -37.13
N GLU A 220 5.33 -13.88 -36.77
CA GLU A 220 6.81 -13.90 -36.81
C GLU A 220 7.40 -13.54 -38.18
N LYS A 221 6.68 -13.83 -39.27
CA LYS A 221 7.09 -13.50 -40.64
C LYS A 221 6.81 -12.06 -41.06
N THR A 222 6.06 -11.29 -40.26
CA THR A 222 5.69 -9.91 -40.58
C THR A 222 6.94 -9.03 -40.60
N LYS A 223 7.22 -8.32 -41.70
CA LYS A 223 8.40 -7.44 -41.81
C LYS A 223 8.07 -5.97 -41.73
N ASN A 224 6.81 -5.64 -41.98
CA ASN A 224 6.32 -4.28 -42.06
C ASN A 224 5.07 -4.15 -41.19
N ILE A 225 5.02 -3.13 -40.34
CA ILE A 225 3.89 -2.87 -39.46
C ILE A 225 3.29 -1.51 -39.74
N PHE A 226 1.97 -1.47 -39.78
CA PHE A 226 1.18 -0.26 -39.65
C PHE A 226 0.72 -0.12 -38.20
N VAL A 227 1.13 0.98 -37.56
CA VAL A 227 0.73 1.30 -36.18
C VAL A 227 -0.47 2.24 -36.24
N ASP A 228 -1.58 1.87 -35.62
CA ASP A 228 -2.74 2.73 -35.48
C ASP A 228 -2.92 3.10 -34.00
N ILE A 229 -3.05 4.40 -33.72
CA ILE A 229 -3.28 4.89 -32.37
C ILE A 229 -4.49 5.80 -32.39
N THR A 230 -5.55 5.37 -31.70
CA THR A 230 -6.77 6.15 -31.50
C THR A 230 -6.83 6.67 -30.07
N ALA A 231 -7.34 7.89 -29.88
CA ALA A 231 -7.30 8.54 -28.58
C ALA A 231 -8.42 9.57 -28.35
N THR A 232 -8.69 9.82 -27.08
CA THR A 232 -9.46 10.98 -26.60
C THR A 232 -8.56 12.15 -26.21
N ASP A 233 -7.23 11.97 -26.23
CA ASP A 233 -6.23 12.98 -25.86
C ASP A 233 -5.05 12.93 -26.85
N GLU A 234 -4.83 14.03 -27.55
CA GLU A 234 -3.84 14.15 -28.62
C GLU A 234 -2.39 14.06 -28.11
N LYS A 235 -2.10 14.67 -26.96
CA LYS A 235 -0.74 14.70 -26.38
C LYS A 235 -0.28 13.27 -26.10
N THR A 236 -1.07 12.51 -25.35
CA THR A 236 -0.74 11.13 -24.99
C THR A 236 -0.73 10.22 -26.22
N ALA A 237 -1.55 10.47 -27.24
CA ALA A 237 -1.47 9.71 -28.49
C ALA A 237 -0.08 9.84 -29.16
N ASN A 238 0.43 11.07 -29.28
CA ASN A 238 1.75 11.34 -29.86
C ASN A 238 2.89 10.78 -28.99
N GLU A 239 2.79 10.92 -27.67
CA GLU A 239 3.77 10.34 -26.75
C GLU A 239 3.87 8.82 -26.90
N VAL A 240 2.73 8.11 -26.92
CA VAL A 240 2.67 6.66 -27.12
C VAL A 240 3.22 6.27 -28.49
N LEU A 241 2.87 7.01 -29.55
CA LEU A 241 3.40 6.77 -30.89
C LEU A 241 4.92 6.90 -30.92
N ASN A 242 5.46 7.94 -30.30
CA ASN A 242 6.90 8.19 -30.26
C ASN A 242 7.63 7.12 -29.47
N ILE A 243 7.09 6.66 -28.33
CA ILE A 243 7.66 5.55 -27.57
C ILE A 243 7.72 4.29 -28.43
N ILE A 244 6.60 3.90 -29.06
CA ILE A 244 6.56 2.70 -29.92
C ILE A 244 7.53 2.84 -31.09
N ALA A 245 7.47 3.93 -31.84
CA ALA A 245 8.31 4.15 -33.02
C ALA A 245 9.81 4.09 -32.66
N THR A 246 10.20 4.69 -31.54
CA THR A 246 11.61 4.69 -31.10
C THR A 246 12.05 3.33 -30.56
N THR A 247 11.18 2.56 -29.92
CA THR A 247 11.44 1.16 -29.56
C THR A 247 11.75 0.29 -30.78
N PHE A 248 10.99 0.41 -31.86
CA PHE A 248 11.28 -0.32 -33.10
C PHE A 248 12.56 0.18 -33.78
N ALA A 249 12.79 1.49 -33.82
CA ALA A 249 14.01 2.08 -34.38
C ALA A 249 15.27 1.66 -33.61
N ASP A 250 15.16 1.38 -32.31
CA ASP A 250 16.27 0.86 -31.50
C ASP A 250 16.75 -0.52 -31.94
N ARG A 251 15.88 -1.30 -32.59
CA ARG A 251 16.21 -2.57 -33.23
C ARG A 251 16.54 -2.45 -34.72
N GLY A 252 16.73 -1.22 -35.22
CA GLY A 252 17.16 -0.97 -36.60
C GLY A 252 16.03 -0.87 -37.62
N ALA A 253 14.76 -0.95 -37.20
CA ALA A 253 13.64 -0.76 -38.11
C ALA A 253 13.56 0.69 -38.61
N LYS A 254 13.06 0.86 -39.84
CA LYS A 254 12.87 2.18 -40.46
C LYS A 254 11.50 2.73 -40.14
N ILE A 255 11.46 3.97 -39.67
CA ILE A 255 10.21 4.66 -39.31
C ILE A 255 9.82 5.60 -40.45
N HIS A 256 8.67 5.34 -41.05
CA HIS A 256 8.10 6.18 -42.10
C HIS A 256 6.97 7.04 -41.51
N LYS A 257 7.04 8.35 -41.80
CA LYS A 257 5.95 9.26 -41.50
C LYS A 257 4.80 9.04 -42.47
N ILE A 258 3.57 9.02 -41.96
CA ILE A 258 2.36 8.85 -42.75
C ILE A 258 1.51 10.11 -42.73
N LYS A 259 0.77 10.35 -43.81
CA LYS A 259 -0.13 11.48 -43.96
C LYS A 259 -1.50 11.16 -43.35
N ILE A 260 -1.98 11.99 -42.43
CA ILE A 260 -3.31 11.86 -41.83
C ILE A 260 -4.18 13.03 -42.28
N LYS A 261 -5.24 12.72 -43.02
CA LYS A 261 -6.22 13.68 -43.53
C LYS A 261 -7.43 13.73 -42.60
N TYR A 262 -7.49 14.77 -41.79
CA TYR A 262 -8.68 15.13 -41.03
C TYR A 262 -9.62 15.99 -41.89
N PRO A 263 -10.87 16.15 -41.47
CA PRO A 263 -11.76 17.20 -41.97
C PRO A 263 -11.10 18.57 -41.76
N GLY A 264 -10.75 19.27 -42.85
CA GLY A 264 -10.18 20.62 -42.82
C GLY A 264 -8.69 20.74 -42.46
N LYS A 265 -7.99 19.67 -42.05
CA LYS A 265 -6.53 19.72 -41.78
C LYS A 265 -5.80 18.46 -42.25
N MET A 266 -4.53 18.61 -42.60
CA MET A 266 -3.64 17.49 -42.85
C MET A 266 -2.43 17.57 -41.94
N ILE A 267 -2.07 16.45 -41.33
CA ILE A 267 -0.91 16.32 -40.44
C ILE A 267 -0.03 15.15 -40.91
N TYR A 268 1.22 15.12 -40.43
CA TYR A 268 2.15 14.02 -40.64
C TYR A 268 2.62 13.52 -39.28
N THR A 269 2.59 12.21 -39.06
CA THR A 269 3.05 11.57 -37.83
C THR A 269 3.97 10.39 -38.15
N PRO A 270 4.94 10.04 -37.28
CA PRO A 270 5.25 10.65 -35.99
C PRO A 270 6.11 11.91 -36.11
N ASP A 271 6.16 12.70 -35.05
CA ASP A 271 7.17 13.75 -34.86
C ASP A 271 8.19 13.29 -33.81
N LEU A 272 9.37 12.92 -34.29
CA LEU A 272 10.48 12.46 -33.44
C LEU A 272 11.50 13.57 -33.14
N SER A 273 11.17 14.84 -33.39
CA SER A 273 12.06 15.95 -33.06
C SER A 273 12.20 16.13 -31.54
N PRO A 274 13.39 16.53 -31.05
CA PRO A 274 13.60 16.75 -29.63
C PRO A 274 12.84 17.98 -29.14
N GLN A 275 12.33 17.90 -27.92
CA GLN A 275 11.80 19.05 -27.21
C GLN A 275 12.94 19.96 -26.78
N THR A 276 12.75 21.28 -26.84
CA THR A 276 13.81 22.24 -26.50
C THR A 276 13.40 23.10 -25.31
N MET A 277 14.30 23.25 -24.34
CA MET A 277 14.14 24.15 -23.19
C MET A 277 15.40 25.01 -23.02
N THR A 278 15.24 26.23 -22.52
CA THR A 278 16.38 27.08 -22.13
C THR A 278 16.38 27.27 -20.62
N LEU A 279 17.52 27.04 -19.98
CA LEU A 279 17.67 27.12 -18.53
C LEU A 279 18.94 27.86 -18.12
N ASP A 280 18.87 28.57 -16.99
CA ASP A 280 20.05 29.17 -16.34
C ASP A 280 20.76 28.10 -15.50
N SER A 281 22.06 27.91 -15.71
CA SER A 281 22.82 26.90 -14.95
C SER A 281 22.94 27.24 -13.46
N ASN A 282 22.81 28.52 -13.07
CA ASN A 282 22.74 28.90 -11.66
C ASN A 282 21.45 28.42 -10.98
N TYR A 283 20.35 28.31 -11.73
CA TYR A 283 19.10 27.76 -11.19
C TYR A 283 19.28 26.28 -10.81
N ILE A 284 19.95 25.50 -11.67
CA ILE A 284 20.28 24.10 -11.41
C ILE A 284 21.13 23.99 -10.14
N ASN A 285 22.26 24.71 -10.11
CA ASN A 285 23.20 24.72 -9.00
C ASN A 285 22.55 25.13 -7.67
N LYS A 286 21.70 26.16 -7.68
CA LYS A 286 20.98 26.63 -6.48
C LYS A 286 20.06 25.56 -5.90
N LEU A 287 19.38 24.78 -6.74
CA LEU A 287 18.41 23.78 -6.29
C LEU A 287 19.08 22.50 -5.79
N ILE A 288 20.14 22.05 -6.47
CA ILE A 288 20.87 20.85 -6.06
C ILE A 288 21.94 21.14 -4.99
N GLY A 289 22.24 22.41 -4.70
CA GLY A 289 23.25 22.80 -3.71
C GLY A 289 24.70 22.55 -4.16
N LEU A 290 24.98 22.58 -5.48
CA LEU A 290 26.32 22.34 -6.03
C LEU A 290 26.82 23.55 -6.83
N GLY A 291 28.13 23.57 -7.12
CA GLY A 291 28.79 24.58 -7.96
C GLY A 291 29.29 24.03 -9.29
N LEU A 292 28.43 23.30 -10.03
CA LEU A 292 28.82 22.63 -11.27
C LEU A 292 29.02 23.62 -12.43
N THR A 293 30.05 23.39 -13.25
CA THR A 293 30.26 24.13 -14.50
C THR A 293 29.30 23.69 -15.59
N ASN A 294 29.02 24.56 -16.58
CA ASN A 294 28.19 24.24 -17.75
C ASN A 294 28.64 22.94 -18.43
N LYS A 295 29.97 22.76 -18.62
CA LYS A 295 30.55 21.53 -19.20
C LYS A 295 30.20 20.28 -18.38
N LYS A 296 30.23 20.37 -17.05
CA LYS A 296 29.89 19.24 -16.18
C LYS A 296 28.39 18.94 -16.23
N ILE A 297 27.54 19.96 -16.20
CA ILE A 297 26.08 19.83 -16.32
C ILE A 297 25.71 19.17 -17.66
N ILE A 298 26.29 19.63 -18.78
CA ILE A 298 26.06 19.02 -20.10
C ILE A 298 26.48 17.53 -20.09
N GLY A 299 27.60 17.19 -19.45
CA GLY A 299 28.02 15.79 -19.30
C GLY A 299 27.06 14.92 -18.50
N LEU A 300 26.42 15.47 -17.46
CA LEU A 300 25.40 14.79 -16.67
C LEU A 300 24.08 14.64 -17.44
N LEU A 301 23.65 15.69 -18.13
CA LEU A 301 22.46 15.65 -18.98
C LEU A 301 22.57 14.60 -20.10
N LYS A 302 23.77 14.44 -20.67
CA LYS A 302 24.05 13.37 -21.64
C LYS A 302 23.87 11.98 -21.05
N LYS A 303 24.19 11.76 -19.77
CA LYS A 303 23.90 10.47 -19.13
C LYS A 303 22.41 10.17 -19.02
N MET A 304 21.57 11.20 -18.97
CA MET A 304 20.11 11.05 -18.96
C MET A 304 19.47 11.08 -20.35
N GLY A 305 20.28 11.03 -21.41
CA GLY A 305 19.81 10.98 -22.80
C GLY A 305 19.45 12.33 -23.42
N HIS A 306 19.80 13.44 -22.77
CA HIS A 306 19.65 14.79 -23.32
C HIS A 306 20.93 15.24 -24.04
N ASP A 307 20.79 16.16 -24.98
CA ASP A 307 21.91 17.00 -25.41
C ASP A 307 21.70 18.43 -24.92
N ALA A 308 22.79 19.20 -24.81
CA ALA A 308 22.70 20.60 -24.44
C ALA A 308 23.84 21.42 -25.04
N GLU A 309 23.54 22.67 -25.37
CA GLU A 309 24.45 23.66 -25.94
C GLU A 309 24.53 24.88 -25.03
N GLU A 310 25.74 25.42 -24.87
CA GLU A 310 25.97 26.68 -24.17
C GLU A 310 25.66 27.85 -25.10
N ILE A 311 24.71 28.70 -24.70
CA ILE A 311 24.25 29.86 -25.50
C ILE A 311 24.56 31.20 -24.82
N GLY A 312 25.43 31.19 -23.80
CA GLY A 312 25.85 32.34 -23.01
C GLY A 312 26.49 31.87 -21.70
N SER A 313 27.06 32.79 -20.92
CA SER A 313 27.91 32.45 -19.76
C SER A 313 27.27 31.51 -18.74
N ASN A 314 25.96 31.64 -18.49
CA ASN A 314 25.21 30.80 -17.54
C ASN A 314 23.92 30.25 -18.16
N LYS A 315 23.86 30.09 -19.49
CA LYS A 315 22.62 29.67 -20.17
C LYS A 315 22.85 28.45 -21.05
N LEU A 316 22.00 27.45 -20.84
CA LEU A 316 22.00 26.20 -21.59
C LEU A 316 20.71 26.08 -22.40
N ARG A 317 20.84 25.71 -23.67
CA ARG A 317 19.75 25.19 -24.49
C ARG A 317 19.80 23.68 -24.44
N ILE A 318 18.76 23.05 -23.91
CA ILE A 318 18.68 21.61 -23.66
C ILE A 318 17.71 21.00 -24.67
N PHE A 319 18.08 19.85 -25.23
CA PHE A 319 17.33 19.07 -26.18
C PHE A 319 16.97 17.72 -25.54
N SER A 320 15.68 17.53 -25.25
CA SER A 320 15.15 16.34 -24.63
C SER A 320 14.52 15.41 -25.66
N PRO A 321 14.71 14.08 -25.55
CA PRO A 321 14.19 13.14 -26.54
C PRO A 321 12.67 13.10 -26.57
N CYS A 322 12.10 12.89 -27.76
CA CYS A 322 10.66 12.89 -28.04
C CYS A 322 9.85 11.80 -27.31
N TYR A 323 10.51 10.78 -26.77
CA TYR A 323 9.92 9.70 -25.98
C TYR A 323 9.88 10.00 -24.47
N ARG A 324 10.57 11.04 -23.98
CA ARG A 324 10.48 11.47 -22.58
C ARG A 324 9.24 12.33 -22.37
N THR A 325 8.22 11.73 -21.75
CA THR A 325 6.90 12.35 -21.53
C THR A 325 6.83 13.17 -20.25
N ASP A 326 7.81 12.98 -19.36
CA ASP A 326 7.93 13.58 -18.04
C ASP A 326 8.53 14.98 -18.04
N ILE A 327 9.27 15.38 -19.08
CA ILE A 327 9.91 16.69 -19.15
C ILE A 327 8.87 17.77 -19.48
N MET A 328 8.42 18.50 -18.47
CA MET A 328 7.39 19.55 -18.58
C MET A 328 7.82 20.87 -17.96
N HIS A 329 8.77 20.84 -17.03
CA HIS A 329 9.23 21.97 -16.25
C HIS A 329 10.76 21.94 -16.11
N PRO A 330 11.43 23.09 -15.96
CA PRO A 330 12.86 23.13 -15.62
C PRO A 330 13.30 22.24 -14.46
N MET A 331 12.41 21.95 -13.52
CA MET A 331 12.69 21.08 -12.38
C MET A 331 12.99 19.63 -12.80
N ASP A 332 12.39 19.13 -13.88
CA ASP A 332 12.62 17.77 -14.37
C ASP A 332 14.04 17.62 -14.93
N ILE A 333 14.58 18.70 -15.51
CA ILE A 333 16.00 18.77 -15.91
C ILE A 333 16.92 18.79 -14.67
N VAL A 334 16.53 19.51 -13.63
CA VAL A 334 17.29 19.57 -12.37
C VAL A 334 17.34 18.20 -11.71
N GLU A 335 16.22 17.48 -11.69
CA GLU A 335 16.13 16.09 -11.23
C GLU A 335 17.08 15.18 -12.03
N ASP A 336 17.03 15.22 -13.36
CA ASP A 336 17.91 14.40 -14.20
C ASP A 336 19.41 14.71 -13.97
N VAL A 337 19.77 15.98 -13.72
CA VAL A 337 21.14 16.35 -13.34
C VAL A 337 21.52 15.75 -11.99
N ALA A 338 20.62 15.77 -11.00
CA ALA A 338 20.86 15.21 -9.68
C ALA A 338 20.98 13.68 -9.72
N ILE A 339 20.11 12.99 -10.48
CA ILE A 339 20.16 11.55 -10.71
C ILE A 339 21.49 11.16 -11.35
N ALA A 340 21.89 11.83 -12.44
CA ALA A 340 23.15 11.53 -13.12
C ALA A 340 24.39 11.86 -12.29
N TYR A 341 24.30 12.84 -11.38
CA TYR A 341 25.36 13.13 -10.41
C TYR A 341 25.52 11.96 -9.43
N GLY A 342 24.39 11.42 -8.95
CA GLY A 342 24.30 10.32 -7.99
C GLY A 342 23.91 10.86 -6.61
N TYR A 343 22.75 10.43 -6.09
CA TYR A 343 22.25 10.90 -4.80
C TYR A 343 23.18 10.56 -3.63
N ASP A 344 23.95 9.48 -3.76
CA ASP A 344 24.97 9.03 -2.82
C ASP A 344 26.14 10.00 -2.63
N LYS A 345 26.30 10.98 -3.55
CA LYS A 345 27.42 11.93 -3.56
C LYS A 345 27.06 13.31 -3.00
N PHE A 346 25.81 13.53 -2.60
CA PHE A 346 25.43 14.78 -1.94
C PHE A 346 25.86 14.73 -0.48
N GLU A 347 26.53 15.78 -0.04
CA GLU A 347 26.83 15.98 1.38
C GLU A 347 25.61 16.60 2.06
N PRO A 348 25.01 15.96 3.07
CA PRO A 348 23.86 16.52 3.78
C PRO A 348 24.25 17.80 4.52
N GLU A 349 23.41 18.83 4.41
CA GLU A 349 23.56 20.10 5.15
C GLU A 349 22.34 20.31 6.06
N ILE A 350 22.57 20.79 7.28
CA ILE A 350 21.48 21.19 8.17
C ILE A 350 20.98 22.58 7.71
N PRO A 351 19.69 22.74 7.38
CA PRO A 351 19.17 24.04 6.96
C PRO A 351 19.31 25.04 8.11
N ASN A 352 19.83 26.23 7.80
CA ASN A 352 19.97 27.32 8.77
C ASN A 352 18.62 28.00 9.08
N ILE A 353 17.72 27.25 9.71
CA ILE A 353 16.38 27.68 10.10
C ILE A 353 16.30 27.61 11.63
N THR A 354 16.13 28.75 12.29
CA THR A 354 15.89 28.81 13.73
C THR A 354 14.39 28.93 13.99
N THR A 355 13.78 27.87 14.53
CA THR A 355 12.38 27.84 14.93
C THR A 355 12.23 27.23 16.31
N ILE A 356 11.23 27.67 17.07
CA ILE A 356 10.84 27.05 18.35
C ILE A 356 9.62 26.19 18.08
N GLY A 357 9.72 24.89 18.38
CA GLY A 357 8.57 23.99 18.35
C GLY A 357 7.75 24.13 19.63
N GLU A 358 6.43 24.15 19.50
CA GLU A 358 5.49 24.06 20.62
C GLU A 358 4.46 22.96 20.35
N GLU A 359 4.05 22.24 21.40
CA GLU A 359 2.99 21.25 21.31
C GLU A 359 1.62 21.97 21.28
N ASP A 360 0.66 21.41 20.55
CA ASP A 360 -0.72 21.92 20.57
C ASP A 360 -1.26 21.86 22.02
N PRO A 361 -1.74 22.98 22.59
CA PRO A 361 -2.20 23.00 23.98
C PRO A 361 -3.32 22.01 24.29
N LYS A 362 -4.14 21.63 23.30
CA LYS A 362 -5.17 20.61 23.47
C LYS A 362 -4.55 19.23 23.63
N GLU A 363 -3.49 18.91 22.89
CA GLU A 363 -2.82 17.61 23.00
C GLU A 363 -2.12 17.45 24.36
N ILE A 364 -1.52 18.52 24.89
CA ILE A 364 -0.99 18.54 26.27
C ILE A 364 -2.08 18.12 27.28
N VAL A 365 -3.29 18.68 27.14
CA VAL A 365 -4.43 18.29 28.00
C VAL A 365 -4.81 16.83 27.80
N CYS A 366 -4.77 16.32 26.57
CA CYS A 366 -5.10 14.92 26.28
C CYS A 366 -4.08 13.95 26.87
N THR A 367 -2.79 14.23 26.71
CA THR A 367 -1.70 13.47 27.31
C THR A 367 -1.85 13.42 28.84
N ASN A 368 -2.16 14.55 29.48
CA ASN A 368 -2.41 14.59 30.92
C ASN A 368 -3.65 13.78 31.34
N LEU A 369 -4.73 13.84 30.55
CA LEU A 369 -5.94 13.03 30.80
C LEU A 369 -5.64 11.53 30.70
N ARG A 370 -4.87 11.10 29.69
CA ARG A 370 -4.47 9.69 29.54
C ARG A 370 -3.68 9.22 30.76
N SER A 371 -2.66 9.97 31.17
CA SER A 371 -1.87 9.67 32.37
C SER A 371 -2.73 9.59 33.63
N LEU A 372 -3.70 10.49 33.78
CA LEU A 372 -4.63 10.50 34.90
C LEU A 372 -5.50 9.22 34.94
N LEU A 373 -6.04 8.78 33.79
CA LEU A 373 -6.89 7.59 33.70
C LEU A 373 -6.11 6.29 33.93
N VAL A 374 -4.87 6.22 33.45
CA VAL A 374 -3.94 5.14 33.81
C VAL A 374 -3.71 5.11 35.32
N GLY A 375 -3.55 6.28 35.96
CA GLY A 375 -3.45 6.40 37.41
C GLY A 375 -4.68 5.91 38.19
N TYR A 376 -5.88 5.98 37.59
CA TYR A 376 -7.11 5.38 38.13
C TYR A 376 -7.21 3.86 37.89
N GLY A 377 -6.21 3.25 37.24
CA GLY A 377 -6.18 1.82 36.94
C GLY A 377 -6.99 1.42 35.71
N LEU A 378 -7.26 2.35 34.79
CA LEU A 378 -7.92 2.04 33.52
C LEU A 378 -6.87 1.77 32.44
N GLN A 379 -7.22 0.91 31.48
CA GLN A 379 -6.41 0.57 30.33
C GLN A 379 -6.83 1.39 29.11
N GLU A 380 -5.89 2.09 28.48
CA GLU A 380 -6.15 2.78 27.23
C GLU A 380 -6.34 1.76 26.08
N VAL A 381 -7.32 2.03 25.23
CA VAL A 381 -7.51 1.33 23.96
C VAL A 381 -7.58 2.33 22.81
N VAL A 382 -7.24 1.87 21.61
CA VAL A 382 -7.33 2.67 20.37
C VAL A 382 -8.22 1.93 19.40
N THR A 383 -9.38 2.50 19.09
CA THR A 383 -10.37 1.88 18.20
C THR A 383 -10.40 2.55 16.83
N PHE A 384 -11.00 1.86 15.84
CA PHE A 384 -11.14 2.42 14.51
C PHE A 384 -12.06 3.65 14.51
N ILE A 385 -11.69 4.66 13.73
CA ILE A 385 -12.54 5.85 13.52
C ILE A 385 -13.74 5.55 12.63
N LEU A 386 -13.61 4.56 11.73
CA LEU A 386 -14.70 4.07 10.90
C LEU A 386 -15.47 2.99 11.65
N SER A 387 -16.79 2.99 11.45
CA SER A 387 -17.72 2.01 12.02
C SER A 387 -18.93 1.87 11.06
N ASN A 388 -20.04 1.40 11.59
CA ASN A 388 -21.32 1.28 10.89
C ASN A 388 -22.48 1.78 11.77
N LYS A 389 -23.61 2.10 11.14
CA LYS A 389 -24.81 2.60 11.84
C LYS A 389 -25.42 1.59 12.82
N ASP A 390 -25.19 0.30 12.61
CA ASP A 390 -25.72 -0.75 13.47
C ASP A 390 -25.04 -0.70 14.84
N ASP A 391 -23.71 -0.69 14.85
CA ASP A 391 -22.89 -0.62 16.05
C ASP A 391 -23.04 0.74 16.76
N LEU A 392 -22.96 1.85 16.02
CA LEU A 392 -23.04 3.19 16.61
C LEU A 392 -24.41 3.54 17.19
N PHE A 393 -25.50 2.95 16.68
CA PHE A 393 -26.86 3.33 17.08
C PHE A 393 -27.71 2.14 17.53
N ARG A 394 -28.01 1.19 16.64
CA ARG A 394 -29.01 0.14 16.91
C ARG A 394 -28.61 -0.75 18.07
N LYS A 395 -27.37 -1.27 18.09
CA LYS A 395 -26.89 -2.10 19.20
C LYS A 395 -26.78 -1.33 20.50
N MET A 396 -26.58 -0.02 20.42
CA MET A 396 -26.62 0.91 21.56
C MET A 396 -28.04 1.33 21.97
N ASN A 397 -29.08 0.70 21.41
CA ASN A 397 -30.49 1.01 21.66
C ASN A 397 -30.86 2.47 21.34
N MET A 398 -30.14 3.08 20.41
CA MET A 398 -30.33 4.46 19.97
C MET A 398 -31.05 4.50 18.62
N GLU A 399 -31.84 5.55 18.41
CA GLU A 399 -32.38 5.85 17.08
C GLU A 399 -31.24 6.22 16.12
N ILE A 400 -31.31 5.70 14.90
CA ILE A 400 -30.34 6.02 13.85
C ILE A 400 -30.51 7.49 13.47
N ARG A 401 -29.40 8.22 13.44
CA ARG A 401 -29.35 9.61 13.01
C ARG A 401 -28.53 9.75 11.73
N THR A 402 -28.69 10.88 11.06
CA THR A 402 -27.79 11.30 10.00
C THR A 402 -26.37 11.42 10.56
N ILE A 403 -25.40 10.86 9.84
CA ILE A 403 -23.98 10.81 10.22
C ILE A 403 -23.12 10.89 8.95
N THR A 404 -21.84 11.18 9.08
CA THR A 404 -20.88 11.20 7.96
C THR A 404 -20.65 9.78 7.42
N GLU A 405 -20.86 9.58 6.13
CA GLU A 405 -20.76 8.28 5.43
C GLU A 405 -19.70 8.30 4.32
N THR A 406 -19.08 7.17 4.04
CA THR A 406 -18.17 7.03 2.91
C THR A 406 -18.94 6.61 1.65
N SER A 407 -18.67 7.27 0.51
CA SER A 407 -19.39 7.00 -0.74
C SER A 407 -19.06 5.64 -1.37
N ASN A 408 -17.83 5.15 -1.16
CA ASN A 408 -17.30 3.93 -1.77
C ASN A 408 -16.65 3.03 -0.71
N ALA A 409 -17.40 2.69 0.35
CA ALA A 409 -16.94 1.77 1.38
C ALA A 409 -16.62 0.39 0.77
N LYS A 410 -15.42 -0.14 1.03
CA LYS A 410 -15.05 -1.51 0.59
C LYS A 410 -15.79 -2.60 1.38
N THR A 411 -16.24 -2.28 2.59
CA THR A 411 -17.00 -3.19 3.46
C THR A 411 -18.13 -2.43 4.14
N SER A 412 -19.20 -3.14 4.50
CA SER A 412 -20.32 -2.57 5.25
C SER A 412 -20.00 -2.27 6.72
N GLU A 413 -18.93 -2.86 7.25
CA GLU A 413 -18.48 -2.68 8.65
C GLU A 413 -17.86 -1.30 8.89
N TYR A 414 -17.28 -0.68 7.85
CA TYR A 414 -16.54 0.57 7.92
C TYR A 414 -17.09 1.59 6.90
N ASN A 415 -18.40 1.85 6.96
CA ASN A 415 -19.10 2.72 6.02
C ASN A 415 -19.46 4.10 6.58
N VAL A 416 -19.34 4.33 7.89
CA VAL A 416 -19.56 5.64 8.52
C VAL A 416 -18.40 6.04 9.42
N VAL A 417 -18.25 7.33 9.69
CA VAL A 417 -17.28 7.87 10.65
C VAL A 417 -17.95 7.99 12.02
N ARG A 418 -17.30 7.54 13.09
CA ARG A 418 -17.87 7.57 14.45
C ARG A 418 -18.15 9.01 14.91
N ASN A 419 -19.32 9.22 15.50
CA ASN A 419 -19.73 10.49 16.14
C ASN A 419 -19.63 10.44 17.68
N TRP A 420 -19.29 9.27 18.23
CA TRP A 420 -19.02 9.00 19.64
C TRP A 420 -18.19 7.71 19.75
N LEU A 421 -17.46 7.57 20.86
CA LEU A 421 -16.48 6.52 21.18
C LEU A 421 -17.05 5.37 22.02
N LEU A 422 -18.05 5.62 22.87
CA LEU A 422 -18.60 4.59 23.77
C LEU A 422 -18.99 3.28 23.06
N PRO A 423 -19.65 3.27 21.88
CA PRO A 423 -19.97 2.02 21.19
C PRO A 423 -18.71 1.21 20.83
N SER A 424 -17.62 1.90 20.49
CA SER A 424 -16.34 1.26 20.16
C SER A 424 -15.71 0.61 21.41
N LEU A 425 -15.85 1.21 22.59
CA LEU A 425 -15.42 0.57 23.84
C LEU A 425 -16.28 -0.65 24.18
N ILE A 426 -17.60 -0.57 23.98
CA ILE A 426 -18.49 -1.72 24.18
C ILE A 426 -18.16 -2.86 23.20
N GLU A 427 -17.82 -2.55 21.95
CA GLU A 427 -17.35 -3.53 20.96
C GLU A 427 -16.06 -4.22 21.43
N VAL A 428 -15.11 -3.47 22.01
CA VAL A 428 -13.88 -4.04 22.57
C VAL A 428 -14.21 -5.00 23.71
N LEU A 429 -15.09 -4.61 24.64
CA LEU A 429 -15.54 -5.51 25.72
C LEU A 429 -16.22 -6.77 25.16
N ALA A 430 -17.09 -6.63 24.17
CA ALA A 430 -17.80 -7.74 23.53
C ALA A 430 -16.84 -8.76 22.89
N ARG A 431 -15.78 -8.28 22.24
CA ARG A 431 -14.73 -9.13 21.67
C ARG A 431 -13.85 -9.79 22.73
N ASN A 432 -13.73 -9.18 23.91
CA ASN A 432 -12.83 -9.61 24.99
C ASN A 432 -13.55 -10.27 26.18
N LYS A 433 -14.82 -10.63 26.05
CA LYS A 433 -15.60 -11.29 27.14
C LYS A 433 -15.00 -12.60 27.67
N HIS A 434 -14.06 -13.21 26.94
CA HIS A 434 -13.36 -14.43 27.33
C HIS A 434 -12.13 -14.17 28.23
N ASN A 435 -11.70 -12.91 28.34
CA ASN A 435 -10.61 -12.50 29.22
C ASN A 435 -11.12 -12.19 30.63
N GLU A 436 -10.21 -12.17 31.59
CA GLU A 436 -10.53 -11.94 32.99
C GLU A 436 -11.10 -10.52 33.24
N TYR A 437 -11.90 -10.41 34.30
CA TYR A 437 -12.44 -9.15 34.81
C TYR A 437 -11.65 -8.71 36.05
N PRO A 438 -11.55 -7.40 36.37
CA PRO A 438 -12.24 -6.27 35.73
C PRO A 438 -11.65 -5.87 34.37
N GLN A 439 -12.50 -5.45 33.45
CA GLN A 439 -12.11 -4.85 32.17
C GLN A 439 -12.46 -3.36 32.18
N ASN A 440 -11.56 -2.55 32.71
CA ASN A 440 -11.73 -1.11 32.85
C ASN A 440 -10.97 -0.40 31.74
N LEU A 441 -11.70 0.14 30.76
CA LEU A 441 -11.14 0.66 29.52
C LEU A 441 -11.43 2.16 29.39
N PHE A 442 -10.54 2.86 28.68
CA PHE A 442 -10.80 4.22 28.22
C PHE A 442 -10.19 4.47 26.84
N GLU A 443 -10.69 5.49 26.15
CA GLU A 443 -10.08 6.03 24.93
C GLU A 443 -10.22 7.55 24.93
N VAL A 444 -9.15 8.27 24.58
CA VAL A 444 -9.19 9.70 24.22
C VAL A 444 -8.96 9.83 22.73
N GLY A 445 -10.02 10.14 21.98
CA GLY A 445 -10.01 10.03 20.53
C GLY A 445 -10.91 11.04 19.82
N ASP A 446 -10.71 11.14 18.52
CA ASP A 446 -11.47 12.04 17.67
C ASP A 446 -12.80 11.41 17.23
N VAL A 447 -13.83 12.24 17.16
CA VAL A 447 -15.15 11.95 16.61
C VAL A 447 -15.56 13.03 15.63
N VAL A 448 -16.46 12.71 14.71
CA VAL A 448 -16.95 13.67 13.72
C VAL A 448 -18.43 13.96 13.96
N GLU A 449 -18.75 15.23 14.11
CA GLU A 449 -20.11 15.73 14.26
C GLU A 449 -20.53 16.53 13.02
N LEU A 450 -21.80 16.41 12.63
CA LEU A 450 -22.35 17.21 11.53
C LEU A 450 -22.58 18.65 11.99
N THR A 451 -22.24 19.61 11.13
CA THR A 451 -22.36 21.05 11.41
C THR A 451 -22.74 21.80 10.14
N ASP A 452 -23.40 22.95 10.28
CA ASP A 452 -23.81 23.82 9.16
C ASP A 452 -22.65 24.65 8.54
N ASN A 453 -21.41 24.17 8.61
CA ASN A 453 -20.25 24.83 7.99
C ASN A 453 -20.07 24.39 6.52
N ASP A 454 -19.14 25.02 5.79
CA ASP A 454 -18.89 24.73 4.37
C ASP A 454 -18.48 23.27 4.09
N ILE A 455 -17.96 22.57 5.11
CA ILE A 455 -17.51 21.18 5.03
C ILE A 455 -18.65 20.20 5.40
N GLY A 456 -19.71 20.68 6.07
CA GLY A 456 -20.82 19.90 6.60
C GLY A 456 -20.51 19.12 7.89
N ASN A 457 -19.29 19.21 8.42
CA ASN A 457 -18.87 18.48 9.62
C ASN A 457 -17.70 19.16 10.38
N LYS A 458 -17.48 18.71 11.62
CA LYS A 458 -16.41 19.17 12.50
C LYS A 458 -15.84 17.99 13.29
N THR A 459 -14.50 17.91 13.34
CA THR A 459 -13.79 17.00 14.25
C THR A 459 -13.81 17.56 15.67
N MET A 460 -14.19 16.71 16.63
CA MET A 460 -14.26 17.01 18.05
C MET A 460 -13.48 15.95 18.81
N LYS A 461 -12.78 16.34 19.88
CA LYS A 461 -12.12 15.38 20.75
C LYS A 461 -13.03 14.96 21.90
N ARG A 462 -13.13 13.66 22.13
CA ARG A 462 -13.89 13.06 23.22
C ARG A 462 -13.04 12.08 24.00
N MET A 463 -13.49 11.79 25.19
CA MET A 463 -12.94 10.74 26.04
C MET A 463 -14.09 9.84 26.45
N ALA A 464 -13.94 8.54 26.26
CA ALA A 464 -14.90 7.55 26.74
C ALA A 464 -14.26 6.62 27.76
N ILE A 465 -15.08 6.17 28.71
CA ILE A 465 -14.67 5.32 29.82
C ILE A 465 -15.72 4.21 29.97
N THR A 466 -15.28 2.98 30.23
CA THR A 466 -16.13 1.86 30.62
C THR A 466 -15.50 1.07 31.76
N LEU A 467 -16.27 0.73 32.78
CA LEU A 467 -15.88 -0.20 33.85
C LEU A 467 -16.76 -1.44 33.74
N CYS A 468 -16.15 -2.61 33.61
CA CYS A 468 -16.83 -3.87 33.38
C CYS A 468 -16.40 -4.91 34.42
N HIS A 469 -17.26 -5.13 35.42
CA HIS A 469 -17.04 -6.09 36.51
C HIS A 469 -18.33 -6.31 37.32
N SER A 470 -18.33 -7.33 38.18
CA SER A 470 -19.51 -7.80 38.91
C SER A 470 -20.13 -6.79 39.89
N LYS A 471 -19.40 -5.73 40.23
CA LYS A 471 -19.85 -4.67 41.16
C LYS A 471 -20.03 -3.31 40.49
N ALA A 472 -19.85 -3.22 39.18
CA ALA A 472 -19.94 -1.98 38.43
C ALA A 472 -21.32 -1.34 38.63
N ASN A 473 -21.34 -0.10 39.12
CA ASN A 473 -22.58 0.59 39.46
C ASN A 473 -22.49 2.10 39.19
N PHE A 474 -23.64 2.77 39.13
CA PHE A 474 -23.74 4.19 38.82
C PHE A 474 -22.88 5.08 39.74
N SER A 475 -22.81 4.78 41.04
CA SER A 475 -22.06 5.59 42.01
C SER A 475 -20.55 5.56 41.76
N GLU A 476 -20.02 4.43 41.31
CA GLU A 476 -18.61 4.26 40.94
C GLU A 476 -18.25 5.14 39.73
N MET A 477 -19.04 5.05 38.65
CA MET A 477 -18.82 5.88 37.46
C MET A 477 -18.99 7.37 37.77
N LYS A 478 -20.01 7.74 38.56
CA LYS A 478 -20.20 9.14 38.99
C LYS A 478 -18.98 9.66 39.73
N SER A 479 -18.47 8.90 40.70
CA SER A 479 -17.31 9.30 41.50
C SER A 479 -16.06 9.45 40.64
N LEU A 480 -15.84 8.55 39.68
CA LEU A 480 -14.73 8.63 38.73
C LEU A 480 -14.81 9.89 37.87
N VAL A 481 -15.97 10.17 37.26
CA VAL A 481 -16.17 11.36 36.42
C VAL A 481 -16.00 12.66 37.23
N GLU A 482 -16.57 12.75 38.43
CA GLU A 482 -16.40 13.90 39.32
C GLU A 482 -14.92 14.09 39.71
N SER A 483 -14.22 12.99 40.00
CA SER A 483 -12.80 13.03 40.37
C SER A 483 -11.93 13.50 39.20
N ILE A 484 -12.19 13.03 37.97
CA ILE A 484 -11.49 13.49 36.77
C ILE A 484 -11.68 14.99 36.58
N LEU A 485 -12.94 15.48 36.58
CA LEU A 485 -13.25 16.89 36.38
C LEU A 485 -12.62 17.78 37.46
N THR A 486 -12.64 17.33 38.72
CA THR A 486 -12.00 18.05 39.83
C THR A 486 -10.47 18.14 39.63
N ASN A 487 -9.81 17.05 39.22
CA ASN A 487 -8.36 17.03 39.01
C ASN A 487 -7.90 17.92 37.85
N VAL A 488 -8.75 18.13 36.84
CA VAL A 488 -8.45 19.04 35.74
C VAL A 488 -8.92 20.49 35.99
N GLY A 489 -9.51 20.76 37.15
CA GLY A 489 -9.97 22.11 37.53
C GLY A 489 -11.25 22.56 36.83
N VAL A 490 -12.14 21.62 36.47
CA VAL A 490 -13.47 21.93 35.93
C VAL A 490 -14.50 21.89 37.06
N ASP A 491 -14.97 23.09 37.41
CA ASP A 491 -15.96 23.31 38.47
C ASP A 491 -17.27 23.88 37.89
N GLY A 492 -18.35 23.91 38.69
CA GLY A 492 -19.57 24.66 38.35
C GLY A 492 -20.46 24.04 37.27
N TYR A 493 -20.55 22.71 37.23
CA TYR A 493 -21.50 21.98 36.38
C TYR A 493 -22.76 21.59 37.14
N ASP A 494 -23.90 21.59 36.44
CA ASP A 494 -25.16 21.07 36.95
C ASP A 494 -25.26 19.56 36.67
N ILE A 495 -25.60 18.79 37.70
CA ILE A 495 -25.90 17.36 37.55
C ILE A 495 -27.38 17.20 37.22
N GLN A 496 -27.67 16.58 36.09
CA GLN A 496 -29.05 16.29 35.65
C GLN A 496 -29.19 14.80 35.37
N GLU A 497 -30.40 14.28 35.56
CA GLU A 497 -30.74 12.92 35.12
C GLU A 497 -30.61 12.81 33.59
N SER A 498 -30.11 11.66 33.12
CA SER A 498 -29.96 11.36 31.69
C SER A 498 -30.95 10.28 31.26
N ASN A 499 -31.82 10.63 30.31
CA ASN A 499 -32.79 9.70 29.72
C ASN A 499 -32.27 9.03 28.44
N CYS A 500 -30.95 8.83 28.29
CA CYS A 500 -30.41 8.11 27.12
C CYS A 500 -30.93 6.66 27.13
N PRO A 501 -31.56 6.19 26.04
CA PRO A 501 -32.00 4.79 25.93
C PRO A 501 -30.87 3.75 26.05
N CYS A 502 -29.63 4.19 25.89
CA CYS A 502 -28.43 3.40 26.05
C CYS A 502 -28.17 2.97 27.51
N TYR A 503 -28.73 3.68 28.49
CA TYR A 503 -28.54 3.42 29.92
C TYR A 503 -29.81 2.90 30.61
N VAL A 504 -29.65 2.37 31.82
CA VAL A 504 -30.75 2.01 32.73
C VAL A 504 -31.49 3.28 33.20
N PRO A 505 -32.83 3.38 33.03
CA PRO A 505 -33.62 4.51 33.53
C PRO A 505 -33.40 4.75 35.03
N GLY A 506 -33.22 6.01 35.44
CA GLY A 506 -32.93 6.38 36.83
C GLY A 506 -31.49 6.08 37.30
N ARG A 507 -30.64 5.48 36.47
CA ARG A 507 -29.22 5.15 36.80
C ARG A 507 -28.24 5.73 35.78
N ALA A 508 -28.52 6.95 35.32
CA ALA A 508 -27.68 7.69 34.41
C ALA A 508 -27.76 9.19 34.67
N ALA A 509 -26.63 9.87 34.45
CA ALA A 509 -26.51 11.31 34.64
C ALA A 509 -25.82 11.98 33.45
N LYS A 510 -26.05 13.28 33.33
CA LYS A 510 -25.30 14.17 32.46
C LYS A 510 -24.85 15.37 33.26
N PHE A 511 -23.62 15.80 33.05
CA PHE A 511 -23.08 17.01 33.65
C PHE A 511 -23.17 18.13 32.61
N VAL A 512 -23.82 19.22 32.97
CA VAL A 512 -24.19 20.30 32.06
C VAL A 512 -23.48 21.58 32.45
N VAL A 513 -22.85 22.23 31.48
CA VAL A 513 -22.24 23.55 31.63
C VAL A 513 -22.84 24.46 30.58
N ASN A 514 -23.39 25.61 30.99
CA ASN A 514 -24.03 26.59 30.09
C ASN A 514 -25.11 25.98 29.16
N GLY A 515 -25.86 24.99 29.65
CA GLY A 515 -26.91 24.30 28.89
C GLY A 515 -26.43 23.22 27.91
N ALA A 516 -25.11 23.01 27.75
CA ALA A 516 -24.53 21.96 26.95
C ALA A 516 -23.99 20.80 27.81
N ALA A 517 -24.16 19.55 27.36
CA ALA A 517 -23.71 18.38 28.09
C ALA A 517 -22.20 18.19 27.92
N LEU A 518 -21.45 18.43 29.00
CA LEU A 518 -20.00 18.18 29.07
C LEU A 518 -19.71 16.68 29.16
N ALA A 519 -20.44 15.97 30.02
CA ALA A 519 -20.30 14.55 30.22
C ALA A 519 -21.67 13.86 30.25
N ARG A 520 -21.71 12.59 29.84
CA ARG A 520 -22.87 11.71 29.97
C ARG A 520 -22.42 10.30 30.28
N PHE A 521 -22.98 9.70 31.32
CA PHE A 521 -22.57 8.38 31.79
C PHE A 521 -23.69 7.68 32.56
N GLY A 522 -23.60 6.36 32.71
CA GLY A 522 -24.56 5.57 33.47
C GLY A 522 -24.30 4.07 33.41
N GLU A 523 -25.18 3.31 34.06
CA GLU A 523 -25.26 1.85 33.90
C GLU A 523 -25.79 1.52 32.51
N ILE A 524 -25.05 0.71 31.73
CA ILE A 524 -25.46 0.30 30.38
C ILE A 524 -26.72 -0.55 30.47
N SER A 525 -27.73 -0.25 29.63
CA SER A 525 -29.01 -0.95 29.70
C SER A 525 -28.87 -2.45 29.38
N PRO A 526 -29.66 -3.34 30.01
CA PRO A 526 -29.65 -4.78 29.71
C PRO A 526 -29.82 -5.10 28.22
N ARG A 527 -30.65 -4.32 27.51
CA ARG A 527 -30.86 -4.48 26.07
C ARG A 527 -29.60 -4.23 25.25
N VAL A 528 -28.80 -3.24 25.64
CA VAL A 528 -27.51 -2.97 24.98
C VAL A 528 -26.53 -4.11 25.28
N LEU A 529 -26.45 -4.57 26.54
CA LEU A 529 -25.59 -5.71 26.89
C LEU A 529 -25.97 -6.97 26.08
N GLU A 530 -27.27 -7.26 25.94
CA GLU A 530 -27.78 -8.36 25.12
C GLU A 530 -27.41 -8.21 23.64
N ASN A 531 -27.64 -7.02 23.05
CA ASN A 531 -27.28 -6.73 21.65
C ASN A 531 -25.79 -6.98 21.34
N TRP A 532 -24.92 -6.77 22.33
CA TRP A 532 -23.48 -6.96 22.25
C TRP A 532 -22.99 -8.30 22.81
N GLY A 533 -23.89 -9.15 23.32
CA GLY A 533 -23.56 -10.45 23.90
C GLY A 533 -22.67 -10.39 25.14
N LEU A 534 -22.88 -9.36 25.98
CA LEU A 534 -22.22 -9.12 27.25
C LEU A 534 -23.10 -9.56 28.43
N GLU A 535 -22.53 -10.32 29.36
CA GLU A 535 -23.23 -10.81 30.57
C GLU A 535 -22.81 -10.04 31.83
N MET A 536 -21.57 -9.52 31.86
CA MET A 536 -21.04 -8.78 32.98
C MET A 536 -21.64 -7.37 33.03
N PRO A 537 -21.97 -6.82 34.22
CA PRO A 537 -22.41 -5.43 34.35
C PRO A 537 -21.36 -4.45 33.81
N VAL A 538 -21.83 -3.46 33.05
CA VAL A 538 -20.99 -2.39 32.49
C VAL A 538 -21.56 -1.04 32.90
N VAL A 539 -20.70 -0.16 33.41
CA VAL A 539 -20.96 1.27 33.48
C VAL A 539 -20.07 1.99 32.50
N GLY A 540 -20.59 3.02 31.83
CA GLY A 540 -19.81 3.73 30.83
C GLY A 540 -20.33 5.11 30.50
N GLY A 541 -19.48 5.92 29.87
CA GLY A 541 -19.84 7.27 29.50
C GLY A 541 -18.77 7.99 28.69
N GLU A 542 -19.09 9.22 28.32
CA GLU A 542 -18.20 10.10 27.58
C GLU A 542 -18.13 11.50 28.16
N ILE A 543 -16.98 12.14 27.94
CA ILE A 543 -16.72 13.54 28.23
C ILE A 543 -16.23 14.23 26.95
N CYS A 544 -16.79 15.41 26.66
CA CYS A 544 -16.34 16.25 25.56
C CYS A 544 -15.05 16.99 25.97
N VAL A 545 -13.91 16.50 25.47
CA VAL A 545 -12.58 17.05 25.78
C VAL A 545 -12.43 18.46 25.22
N ASP A 546 -13.01 18.73 24.05
CA ASP A 546 -13.02 20.08 23.47
C ASP A 546 -13.73 21.10 24.38
N MET A 547 -14.89 20.75 24.95
CA MET A 547 -15.58 21.62 25.90
C MET A 547 -14.77 21.80 27.18
N MET A 548 -14.23 20.70 27.73
CA MET A 548 -13.36 20.71 28.91
C MET A 548 -12.13 21.61 28.72
N PHE A 549 -11.44 21.48 27.59
CA PHE A 549 -10.28 22.31 27.22
C PHE A 549 -10.62 23.81 27.22
N ASN A 550 -11.77 24.18 26.66
CA ASN A 550 -12.23 25.56 26.62
C ASN A 550 -12.53 26.12 28.02
N LEU A 551 -13.08 25.29 28.92
CA LEU A 551 -13.33 25.66 30.31
C LEU A 551 -12.02 25.88 31.08
N ILE A 552 -11.04 24.97 30.94
CA ILE A 552 -9.74 25.04 31.63
C ILE A 552 -8.91 26.24 31.15
N THR A 553 -8.94 26.52 29.84
CA THR A 553 -8.13 27.60 29.25
C THR A 553 -8.80 28.98 29.30
N GLY A 554 -10.03 29.08 29.84
CA GLY A 554 -10.80 30.33 29.87
C GLY A 554 -11.19 30.84 28.48
N LYS A 555 -11.08 30.01 27.44
CA LYS A 555 -11.53 30.33 26.08
C LYS A 555 -13.00 29.99 25.96
N GLU A 556 -13.87 30.89 26.40
CA GLU A 556 -15.32 30.76 26.17
C GLU A 556 -15.62 30.62 24.66
N THR A 557 -15.93 29.40 24.20
CA THR A 557 -16.65 29.24 22.93
C THR A 557 -18.13 29.37 23.21
N VAL A 558 -18.61 30.60 23.05
CA VAL A 558 -20.02 30.90 22.89
C VAL A 558 -20.52 30.19 21.63
N THR A 559 -21.01 28.97 21.77
CA THR A 559 -21.97 28.45 20.79
C THR A 559 -23.34 28.90 21.29
N LYS A 560 -23.81 30.05 20.78
CA LYS A 560 -25.15 30.54 21.07
C LYS A 560 -26.16 29.45 20.74
N VAL A 561 -26.76 28.85 21.78
CA VAL A 561 -28.13 28.36 21.66
C VAL A 561 -28.99 29.60 21.49
N THR A 562 -29.62 29.74 20.34
CA THR A 562 -30.54 30.84 20.05
C THR A 562 -31.74 30.75 20.99
N LYS A 563 -31.73 31.51 22.09
CA LYS A 563 -32.93 31.96 22.78
C LYS A 563 -32.80 33.44 23.10
N CYS A 564 -33.84 34.18 22.72
CA CYS A 564 -33.99 35.63 22.87
C CYS A 564 -33.75 36.09 24.32
N GLU A 565 -32.96 37.18 24.44
CA GLU A 565 -32.96 38.33 25.38
C GLU A 565 -33.42 38.11 26.86
N ILE A 566 -32.86 38.67 27.95
CA ILE A 566 -32.58 40.10 28.27
C ILE A 566 -31.63 40.22 29.53
N LYS A 567 -30.57 41.05 29.39
CA LYS A 567 -29.88 42.04 30.28
C LYS A 567 -29.54 41.85 31.80
N ALA A 568 -28.30 42.32 32.10
CA ALA A 568 -27.78 43.16 33.22
C ALA A 568 -27.34 42.46 34.54
N GLN A 569 -26.28 42.81 35.29
CA GLN A 569 -25.27 43.88 35.29
C GLN A 569 -24.12 43.58 36.32
N LYS A 570 -22.85 43.76 35.90
CA LYS A 570 -21.61 44.29 36.56
C LYS A 570 -21.33 44.15 38.10
N LYS A 571 -20.09 43.71 38.45
CA LYS A 571 -18.93 44.49 39.05
C LYS A 571 -17.91 43.52 39.73
N LYS A 572 -16.69 43.35 39.19
CA LYS A 572 -15.39 43.95 39.59
C LYS A 572 -14.97 43.79 41.07
N THR A 573 -13.82 43.12 41.31
CA THR A 573 -12.66 43.69 42.05
C THR A 573 -11.36 42.89 41.89
N ASN A 574 -10.23 43.56 42.12
CA ASN A 574 -8.84 43.30 41.69
C ASN A 574 -7.95 42.56 42.72
N LYS A 575 -6.98 41.76 42.20
CA LYS A 575 -5.52 41.64 42.54
C LYS A 575 -5.08 41.34 44.01
N PRO A 576 -3.81 40.99 44.35
CA PRO A 576 -2.60 40.75 43.52
C PRO A 576 -1.75 39.49 43.86
N LYS A 577 -0.88 39.16 42.90
CA LYS A 577 0.43 38.47 42.94
C LYS A 577 1.11 38.26 44.31
N GLN A 578 1.77 37.10 44.46
CA GLN A 578 3.13 37.01 45.01
C GLN A 578 3.96 35.94 44.29
N GLN A 579 5.27 36.18 44.27
CA GLN A 579 6.31 35.68 43.36
C GLN A 579 7.29 34.77 44.11
N LYS A 580 7.94 33.88 43.33
CA LYS A 580 9.27 33.25 43.53
C LYS A 580 9.37 32.24 44.69
N THR A 581 10.08 31.11 44.55
CA THR A 581 11.46 30.96 44.07
C THR A 581 11.78 29.58 43.47
N LYS A 582 12.77 29.60 42.55
CA LYS A 582 13.63 28.52 42.03
C LYS A 582 14.12 27.55 43.13
N LYS A 583 14.52 26.30 42.88
CA LYS A 583 15.61 25.82 41.98
C LYS A 583 15.70 24.28 42.15
N GLY A 584 16.15 23.55 41.14
CA GLY A 584 16.65 22.18 41.32
C GLY A 584 16.59 21.36 40.05
N ASP A 585 17.67 21.41 39.28
CA ASP A 585 17.96 20.50 38.16
C ASP A 585 18.01 19.06 38.67
N ASP A 586 17.44 18.12 37.93
CA ASP A 586 18.18 16.89 37.61
C ASP A 586 17.64 16.26 36.32
N MET A 587 18.58 15.97 35.42
CA MET A 587 18.37 15.32 34.15
C MET A 587 18.15 13.81 34.36
N GLY A 588 17.16 13.26 33.68
CA GLY A 588 16.99 11.81 33.52
C GLY A 588 16.34 11.51 32.19
N GLU A 589 17.16 11.26 31.17
CA GLU A 589 16.80 10.45 30.00
C GLU A 589 16.26 9.09 30.46
N PHE A 590 15.27 8.52 29.76
CA PHE A 590 15.32 7.15 29.23
C PHE A 590 14.15 6.92 28.23
N GLU A 591 14.54 6.70 26.98
CA GLU A 591 13.74 6.08 25.92
C GLU A 591 13.45 4.59 26.21
N LYS A 592 12.45 4.04 25.50
CA LYS A 592 12.32 2.65 25.01
C LYS A 592 12.70 1.49 25.94
N ILE A 593 11.75 0.61 26.18
CA ILE A 593 12.07 -0.77 26.61
C ILE A 593 11.28 -1.76 25.73
N ASP A 594 11.97 -2.27 24.71
CA ASP A 594 11.57 -3.45 23.92
C ASP A 594 12.20 -4.68 24.58
N THR A 595 11.43 -5.75 24.85
CA THR A 595 12.03 -7.03 25.29
C THR A 595 12.96 -7.56 24.21
N GLU A 596 14.25 -7.75 24.52
CA GLU A 596 15.24 -8.29 23.57
C GLU A 596 14.91 -9.76 23.22
N ARG A 597 14.82 -10.04 21.92
CA ARG A 597 14.36 -11.34 21.39
C ARG A 597 15.55 -12.23 21.02
N LEU A 598 16.06 -13.00 21.99
CA LEU A 598 17.25 -13.86 21.80
C LEU A 598 17.07 -14.90 20.68
N PHE A 599 15.84 -15.37 20.46
CA PHE A 599 15.50 -16.32 19.38
C PHE A 599 15.70 -15.76 17.97
N TYR A 600 15.84 -14.44 17.79
CA TYR A 600 16.22 -13.82 16.51
C TYR A 600 17.72 -13.77 16.26
N GLN A 601 18.53 -13.90 17.32
CA GLN A 601 19.97 -14.00 17.22
C GLN A 601 20.38 -15.45 16.97
N ASP A 602 19.86 -16.37 17.80
CA ASP A 602 20.01 -17.80 17.57
C ASP A 602 18.78 -18.57 18.11
N PRO A 603 17.95 -19.18 17.23
CA PRO A 603 16.78 -19.95 17.66
C PRO A 603 17.14 -21.27 18.38
N TYR A 604 18.44 -21.64 18.44
CA TYR A 604 18.96 -22.85 19.11
C TYR A 604 19.33 -22.63 20.58
N ILE A 605 19.22 -21.41 21.11
CA ILE A 605 19.42 -21.12 22.53
C ILE A 605 18.36 -21.88 23.34
N LYS A 606 18.81 -22.67 24.32
CA LYS A 606 17.95 -23.51 25.17
C LYS A 606 17.79 -22.95 26.59
N GLU A 607 18.79 -22.21 27.05
CA GLU A 607 18.82 -21.62 28.38
C GLU A 607 19.38 -20.20 28.27
N ALA A 608 18.88 -19.29 29.12
CA ALA A 608 19.38 -17.93 29.23
C ALA A 608 19.10 -17.40 30.65
N GLU A 609 19.74 -16.30 31.02
CA GLU A 609 19.38 -15.51 32.20
C GLU A 609 18.78 -14.20 31.74
N ALA A 610 17.75 -13.74 32.44
CA ALA A 610 17.06 -12.49 32.15
C ALA A 610 16.68 -11.78 33.45
N GLU A 611 16.65 -10.45 33.41
CA GLU A 611 16.18 -9.63 34.51
C GLU A 611 14.66 -9.48 34.44
N VAL A 612 13.99 -9.61 35.59
CA VAL A 612 12.55 -9.43 35.67
C VAL A 612 12.20 -7.96 35.68
N GLU A 613 11.57 -7.47 34.62
CA GLU A 613 11.13 -6.08 34.54
C GLU A 613 9.78 -5.86 35.23
N GLU A 614 8.87 -6.82 35.12
CA GLU A 614 7.49 -6.66 35.59
C GLU A 614 6.88 -8.02 35.98
N ILE A 615 6.14 -8.03 37.09
CA ILE A 615 5.34 -9.19 37.53
C ILE A 615 3.93 -8.72 37.80
N ASN A 616 2.95 -9.31 37.11
CA ASN A 616 1.52 -9.06 37.29
C ASN A 616 0.82 -10.40 37.54
N GLY A 617 0.72 -10.79 38.82
CA GLY A 617 0.21 -12.10 39.22
C GLY A 617 1.07 -13.23 38.65
N LYS A 618 0.52 -13.98 37.68
CA LYS A 618 1.24 -15.06 36.97
C LYS A 618 1.97 -14.60 35.71
N GLU A 619 1.75 -13.37 35.26
CA GLU A 619 2.40 -12.82 34.07
C GLU A 619 3.75 -12.19 34.45
N VAL A 620 4.79 -12.54 33.70
CA VAL A 620 6.16 -12.06 33.90
C VAL A 620 6.70 -11.46 32.59
N ILE A 621 7.24 -10.25 32.68
CA ILE A 621 7.93 -9.55 31.60
C ILE A 621 9.41 -9.45 31.96
N LEU A 622 10.26 -9.67 30.97
CA LEU A 622 11.71 -9.75 31.10
C LEU A 622 12.38 -8.74 30.17
N ASP A 623 13.60 -8.33 30.52
CA ASP A 623 14.48 -7.50 29.67
C ASP A 623 14.78 -8.20 28.34
N LYS A 624 14.94 -9.52 28.38
CA LYS A 624 15.18 -10.38 27.21
C LYS A 624 14.56 -11.74 27.38
N THR A 625 14.27 -12.41 26.26
CA THR A 625 13.67 -13.74 26.29
C THR A 625 14.10 -14.64 25.15
N LEU A 626 14.23 -15.93 25.46
CA LEU A 626 14.41 -17.00 24.48
C LEU A 626 13.08 -17.57 23.97
N PHE A 627 11.93 -17.22 24.56
CA PHE A 627 10.61 -17.77 24.22
C PHE A 627 9.96 -17.05 23.05
N PHE A 628 9.49 -17.79 22.04
CA PHE A 628 8.72 -17.26 20.92
C PHE A 628 7.24 -17.17 21.31
N ALA A 629 6.65 -15.98 21.17
CA ALA A 629 5.21 -15.76 21.34
C ALA A 629 4.42 -16.23 20.11
N PHE A 630 3.14 -16.61 20.29
CA PHE A 630 2.29 -17.00 19.16
C PHE A 630 2.26 -15.89 18.09
N SER A 631 2.70 -16.20 16.87
CA SER A 631 2.75 -15.24 15.76
C SER A 631 2.88 -15.94 14.42
N GLY A 632 2.33 -15.35 13.35
CA GLY A 632 2.41 -15.89 11.98
C GLY A 632 1.80 -17.29 11.82
N GLY A 633 0.95 -17.72 12.76
CA GLY A 633 0.39 -19.06 12.83
C GLY A 633 1.27 -20.09 13.57
N GLN A 634 2.50 -19.76 13.96
CA GLN A 634 3.36 -20.62 14.79
C GLN A 634 2.93 -20.58 16.25
N ALA A 635 2.73 -21.76 16.84
CA ALA A 635 2.43 -21.91 18.26
C ALA A 635 3.52 -21.30 19.16
N SER A 636 3.12 -20.75 20.31
CA SER A 636 4.05 -20.28 21.33
C SER A 636 4.90 -21.41 21.90
N ASP A 637 6.08 -21.04 22.38
CA ASP A 637 6.94 -21.95 23.11
C ASP A 637 6.43 -22.28 24.51
N LYS A 638 7.05 -23.32 25.08
CA LYS A 638 6.91 -23.72 26.47
C LYS A 638 8.29 -23.91 27.08
N GLY A 639 8.34 -24.01 28.40
CA GLY A 639 9.56 -24.19 29.17
C GLY A 639 9.33 -23.78 30.61
N SER A 640 10.36 -23.25 31.27
CA SER A 640 10.28 -22.77 32.63
C SER A 640 10.99 -21.42 32.82
N ILE A 641 10.51 -20.64 33.79
CA ILE A 641 11.21 -19.48 34.34
C ILE A 641 11.48 -19.80 35.80
N ASN A 642 12.76 -19.88 36.16
CA ASN A 642 13.26 -20.27 37.47
C ASN A 642 12.60 -21.57 38.01
N GLY A 643 12.40 -22.55 37.12
CA GLY A 643 11.77 -23.84 37.42
C GLY A 643 10.23 -23.83 37.45
N ILE A 644 9.57 -22.68 37.26
CA ILE A 644 8.10 -22.59 37.15
C ILE A 644 7.68 -22.74 35.68
N PRO A 645 6.79 -23.68 35.33
CA PRO A 645 6.37 -23.87 33.94
C PRO A 645 5.70 -22.63 33.32
N VAL A 646 6.11 -22.31 32.10
CA VAL A 646 5.48 -21.29 31.26
C VAL A 646 4.32 -21.93 30.49
N VAL A 647 3.10 -21.48 30.77
CA VAL A 647 1.88 -22.03 30.16
C VAL A 647 1.52 -21.33 28.85
N ASN A 648 1.86 -20.04 28.71
CA ASN A 648 1.59 -19.25 27.51
C ASN A 648 2.64 -18.14 27.33
N VAL A 649 2.88 -17.76 26.07
CA VAL A 649 3.77 -16.66 25.70
C VAL A 649 3.10 -15.84 24.61
N GLU A 650 2.88 -14.55 24.88
CA GLU A 650 2.13 -13.65 24.01
C GLU A 650 2.88 -12.35 23.77
N LYS A 651 2.65 -11.75 22.60
CA LYS A 651 3.14 -10.42 22.26
C LYS A 651 2.05 -9.41 22.60
N LYS A 652 2.29 -8.54 23.59
CA LYS A 652 1.43 -7.38 23.91
C LYS A 652 2.23 -6.11 23.59
N ASN A 653 1.85 -5.39 22.53
CA ASN A 653 2.62 -4.25 21.98
C ASN A 653 4.06 -4.65 21.60
N HIS A 654 5.07 -4.01 22.22
CA HIS A 654 6.49 -4.31 22.01
C HIS A 654 7.09 -5.27 23.05
N LYS A 655 6.31 -5.72 24.05
CA LYS A 655 6.74 -6.60 25.13
C LYS A 655 6.35 -8.07 24.87
N ILE A 656 7.16 -9.00 25.37
CA ILE A 656 6.83 -10.43 25.40
C ILE A 656 6.41 -10.80 26.83
N VAL A 657 5.17 -11.27 26.97
CA VAL A 657 4.56 -11.61 28.26
C VAL A 657 4.56 -13.13 28.42
N HIS A 658 5.09 -13.60 29.56
CA HIS A 658 5.17 -15.01 29.91
C HIS A 658 4.17 -15.31 31.02
N THR A 659 3.16 -16.12 30.74
CA THR A 659 2.22 -16.58 31.77
C THR A 659 2.76 -17.85 32.40
N LEU A 660 2.97 -17.83 33.72
CA LEU A 660 3.42 -18.96 34.52
C LEU A 660 2.25 -19.80 35.04
N GLU A 661 2.50 -21.07 35.36
CA GLU A 661 1.49 -21.97 35.93
C GLU A 661 0.98 -21.49 37.31
N LYS A 662 1.88 -20.89 38.10
CA LYS A 662 1.62 -20.31 39.42
C LYS A 662 2.36 -18.97 39.57
N GLU A 663 1.94 -18.17 40.54
CA GLU A 663 2.63 -16.91 40.84
C GLU A 663 4.08 -17.17 41.27
N PRO A 664 5.05 -16.38 40.79
CA PRO A 664 6.45 -16.55 41.12
C PRO A 664 6.79 -16.03 42.52
N GLU A 665 7.79 -16.65 43.16
CA GLU A 665 8.33 -16.17 44.45
C GLU A 665 9.44 -15.11 44.28
N PHE A 666 9.96 -14.95 43.06
CA PHE A 666 10.92 -13.90 42.70
C PHE A 666 10.23 -12.55 42.45
N LYS A 667 11.00 -11.46 42.45
CA LYS A 667 10.51 -10.07 42.37
C LYS A 667 11.07 -9.35 41.13
N THR A 668 10.46 -8.23 40.78
CA THR A 668 11.03 -7.28 39.81
C THR A 668 12.46 -6.89 40.23
N GLY A 669 13.39 -6.92 39.26
CA GLY A 669 14.82 -6.70 39.44
C GLY A 669 15.63 -7.97 39.71
N ASP A 670 14.98 -9.12 39.98
CA ASP A 670 15.70 -10.39 40.16
C ASP A 670 16.16 -10.95 38.80
N ILE A 671 17.32 -11.61 38.80
CA ILE A 671 17.79 -12.39 37.64
C ILE A 671 17.18 -13.79 37.72
N VAL A 672 16.47 -14.19 36.67
CA VAL A 672 15.81 -15.49 36.57
C VAL A 672 16.41 -16.34 35.46
N LYS A 673 16.50 -17.66 35.71
CA LYS A 673 16.92 -18.64 34.71
C LYS A 673 15.75 -19.00 33.79
N LEU A 674 15.94 -18.91 32.48
CA LEU A 674 14.99 -19.35 31.46
C LEU A 674 15.43 -20.71 30.92
N GLU A 675 14.53 -21.68 30.83
CA GLU A 675 14.80 -22.99 30.21
C GLU A 675 13.70 -23.32 29.20
N LEU A 676 14.06 -23.62 27.96
CA LEU A 676 13.11 -23.90 26.88
C LEU A 676 12.76 -25.40 26.83
N ASP A 677 11.49 -25.72 26.54
CA ASP A 677 11.12 -27.05 26.06
C ASP A 677 11.67 -27.24 24.64
N TRP A 678 12.93 -27.69 24.57
CA TRP A 678 13.66 -27.83 23.32
C TRP A 678 12.98 -28.80 22.35
N ASN A 679 12.36 -29.87 22.84
CA ASN A 679 11.70 -30.85 21.98
C ASN A 679 10.52 -30.22 21.25
N ARG A 680 9.73 -29.40 21.97
CA ARG A 680 8.64 -28.63 21.37
C ARG A 680 9.16 -27.59 20.38
N ARG A 681 10.11 -26.73 20.80
CA ARG A 681 10.69 -25.67 19.94
C ARG A 681 11.25 -26.27 18.65
N TYR A 682 12.08 -27.30 18.78
CA TYR A 682 12.75 -27.89 17.63
C TYR A 682 11.74 -28.52 16.66
N ARG A 683 10.68 -29.16 17.18
CA ARG A 683 9.61 -29.68 16.34
C ARG A 683 8.82 -28.58 15.62
N LEU A 684 8.54 -27.45 16.28
CA LEU A 684 7.93 -26.28 15.66
C LEU A 684 8.82 -25.69 14.57
N MET A 685 10.13 -25.55 14.81
CA MET A 685 11.10 -25.07 13.82
C MET A 685 11.14 -25.94 12.57
N LYS A 686 11.14 -27.28 12.74
CA LYS A 686 11.10 -28.23 11.61
C LYS A 686 9.82 -28.08 10.80
N LEU A 687 8.66 -28.08 11.46
CA LEU A 687 7.37 -27.93 10.79
C LEU A 687 7.19 -26.57 10.11
N HIS A 688 7.72 -25.51 10.70
CA HIS A 688 7.69 -24.18 10.10
C HIS A 688 8.57 -24.11 8.86
N SER A 689 9.82 -24.58 8.93
CA SER A 689 10.69 -24.67 7.76
C SER A 689 10.11 -25.59 6.68
N ALA A 690 9.47 -26.70 7.05
CA ALA A 690 8.77 -27.58 6.11
C ALA A 690 7.63 -26.84 5.38
N ALA A 691 6.81 -26.08 6.10
CA ALA A 691 5.72 -25.30 5.51
C ALA A 691 6.23 -24.29 4.45
N HIS A 692 7.37 -23.65 4.69
CA HIS A 692 8.00 -22.76 3.71
C HIS A 692 8.54 -23.52 2.49
N LEU A 693 9.18 -24.67 2.69
CA LEU A 693 9.67 -25.49 1.57
C LEU A 693 8.51 -26.01 0.71
N VAL A 694 7.40 -26.39 1.33
CA VAL A 694 6.18 -26.86 0.66
C VAL A 694 5.54 -25.76 -0.20
N TYR A 695 5.65 -24.49 0.21
CA TYR A 695 5.07 -23.36 -0.53
C TYR A 695 5.63 -23.21 -1.96
N TYR A 696 6.92 -23.47 -2.19
CA TYR A 696 7.51 -23.23 -3.51
C TYR A 696 7.04 -24.22 -4.59
N PRO A 697 7.04 -25.55 -4.35
CA PRO A 697 6.41 -26.48 -5.28
C PRO A 697 4.91 -26.22 -5.46
N PHE A 698 4.20 -25.70 -4.45
CA PHE A 698 2.83 -25.21 -4.66
C PHE A 698 2.75 -24.09 -5.69
N VAL A 699 3.63 -23.09 -5.58
CA VAL A 699 3.69 -21.99 -6.54
C VAL A 699 3.97 -22.48 -7.96
N GLU A 700 4.92 -23.41 -8.11
CA GLU A 700 5.29 -24.01 -9.41
C GLU A 700 4.14 -24.82 -10.03
N GLU A 701 3.44 -25.64 -9.24
CA GLU A 701 2.42 -26.57 -9.76
C GLU A 701 1.01 -25.96 -9.83
N LEU A 702 0.74 -24.90 -9.07
CA LEU A 702 -0.59 -24.30 -8.91
C LEU A 702 -0.67 -22.81 -9.33
N GLY A 703 0.44 -22.14 -9.67
CA GLY A 703 0.41 -20.76 -10.18
C GLY A 703 0.13 -19.69 -9.11
N ARG A 704 0.80 -19.78 -7.94
CA ARG A 704 0.67 -18.83 -6.81
C ARG A 704 -0.77 -18.67 -6.27
N PRO A 705 -1.38 -19.73 -5.74
CA PRO A 705 -2.71 -19.64 -5.14
C PRO A 705 -2.73 -18.69 -3.93
N LYS A 706 -3.84 -17.98 -3.75
CA LYS A 706 -4.00 -17.03 -2.63
C LYS A 706 -4.11 -17.77 -1.30
N ILE A 707 -3.11 -17.61 -0.43
CA ILE A 707 -3.16 -18.11 0.96
C ILE A 707 -4.26 -17.35 1.72
N ILE A 708 -5.11 -18.10 2.43
CA ILE A 708 -6.18 -17.58 3.29
C ILE A 708 -6.00 -17.96 4.75
N GLY A 709 -5.06 -18.86 5.08
CA GLY A 709 -4.74 -19.20 6.46
C GLY A 709 -3.54 -20.13 6.58
N SER A 710 -2.86 -20.07 7.72
CA SER A 710 -1.79 -20.99 8.10
C SER A 710 -1.85 -21.28 9.61
N ASN A 711 -1.36 -22.44 10.01
CA ASN A 711 -1.15 -22.76 11.43
C ASN A 711 -0.05 -23.81 11.56
N ILE A 712 0.84 -23.65 12.53
CA ILE A 712 1.96 -24.54 12.82
C ILE A 712 1.87 -24.90 14.30
N SER A 713 1.51 -26.15 14.54
CA SER A 713 1.38 -26.78 15.86
C SER A 713 2.48 -27.84 16.03
N PRO A 714 2.78 -28.32 17.24
CA PRO A 714 3.73 -29.42 17.43
C PRO A 714 3.36 -30.70 16.68
N GLU A 715 2.07 -30.90 16.41
CA GLU A 715 1.57 -32.10 15.74
C GLU A 715 1.76 -32.02 14.22
N LYS A 716 1.49 -30.85 13.63
CA LYS A 716 1.52 -30.61 12.18
C LYS A 716 1.49 -29.12 11.83
N ALA A 717 1.87 -28.81 10.59
CA ALA A 717 1.57 -27.53 9.96
C ALA A 717 0.39 -27.66 8.99
N ARG A 718 -0.31 -26.56 8.70
CA ARG A 718 -1.33 -26.50 7.65
C ARG A 718 -1.26 -25.19 6.89
N ILE A 719 -1.59 -25.26 5.62
CA ILE A 719 -1.70 -24.13 4.71
C ILE A 719 -3.06 -24.22 4.01
N ASP A 720 -3.83 -23.14 4.10
CA ASP A 720 -5.15 -22.98 3.49
C ASP A 720 -5.05 -21.95 2.37
N PHE A 721 -5.61 -22.27 1.19
CA PHE A 721 -5.54 -21.38 0.03
C PHE A 721 -6.78 -21.50 -0.88
N LEU A 722 -7.01 -20.48 -1.70
CA LEU A 722 -8.04 -20.50 -2.75
C LEU A 722 -7.49 -21.16 -4.01
N TYR A 723 -8.23 -22.15 -4.52
CA TYR A 723 -7.93 -22.84 -5.77
C TYR A 723 -9.22 -23.48 -6.30
N GLU A 724 -9.54 -23.25 -7.57
CA GLU A 724 -10.82 -23.65 -8.16
C GLU A 724 -10.88 -25.15 -8.48
N ASP A 725 -9.75 -25.74 -8.86
CA ASP A 725 -9.61 -27.16 -9.21
C ASP A 725 -9.19 -28.02 -8.00
N SER A 726 -9.37 -29.34 -8.11
CA SER A 726 -8.86 -30.28 -7.12
C SER A 726 -7.36 -30.49 -7.25
N ILE A 727 -6.60 -30.29 -6.15
CA ILE A 727 -5.15 -30.55 -6.13
C ILE A 727 -4.77 -32.02 -5.85
N LYS A 728 -5.75 -32.92 -5.71
CA LYS A 728 -5.55 -34.31 -5.25
C LYS A 728 -4.41 -35.03 -5.99
N GLU A 729 -4.36 -34.90 -7.31
CA GLU A 729 -3.36 -35.58 -8.16
C GLU A 729 -1.98 -34.92 -8.11
N LYS A 730 -1.90 -33.67 -7.67
CA LYS A 730 -0.65 -32.89 -7.59
C LYS A 730 0.09 -33.12 -6.26
N ILE A 731 -0.58 -33.60 -5.21
CA ILE A 731 0.01 -33.78 -3.87
C ILE A 731 1.24 -34.71 -3.87
N PRO A 732 1.21 -35.91 -4.48
CA PRO A 732 2.39 -36.80 -4.45
C PRO A 732 3.62 -36.18 -5.10
N LYS A 733 3.44 -35.45 -6.21
CA LYS A 733 4.51 -34.76 -6.92
C LYS A 733 5.11 -33.61 -6.09
N ILE A 734 4.27 -32.88 -5.37
CA ILE A 734 4.70 -31.81 -4.45
C ILE A 734 5.47 -32.41 -3.27
N GLU A 735 4.97 -33.51 -2.68
CA GLU A 735 5.64 -34.23 -1.59
C GLU A 735 7.03 -34.72 -2.01
N GLU A 736 7.16 -35.33 -3.19
CA GLU A 736 8.43 -35.81 -3.74
C GLU A 736 9.43 -34.67 -3.93
N LYS A 737 9.00 -33.55 -4.53
CA LYS A 737 9.85 -32.36 -4.71
C LYS A 737 10.36 -31.81 -3.37
N VAL A 738 9.49 -31.71 -2.37
CA VAL A 738 9.86 -31.19 -1.04
C VAL A 738 10.88 -32.10 -0.36
N ASN A 739 10.63 -33.42 -0.34
CA ASN A 739 11.55 -34.37 0.27
C ASN A 739 12.91 -34.42 -0.46
N LYS A 740 12.91 -34.23 -1.78
CA LYS A 740 14.16 -34.08 -2.54
C LYS A 740 14.95 -32.85 -2.10
N THR A 741 14.31 -31.68 -1.98
CA THR A 741 14.97 -30.46 -1.47
C THR A 741 15.44 -30.60 -0.02
N ILE A 742 14.71 -31.35 0.80
CA ILE A 742 15.14 -31.66 2.18
C ILE A 742 16.43 -32.49 2.15
N ALA A 743 16.49 -33.52 1.31
CA ALA A 743 17.66 -34.39 1.18
C ALA A 743 18.91 -33.67 0.65
N GLU A 744 18.76 -32.54 -0.05
CA GLU A 744 19.89 -31.71 -0.52
C GLU A 744 20.66 -31.02 0.63
N GLY A 745 20.09 -30.95 1.84
CA GLY A 745 20.79 -30.38 3.00
C GLY A 745 21.19 -28.92 2.84
N LEU A 746 20.28 -28.09 2.35
CA LEU A 746 20.51 -26.68 2.05
C LEU A 746 20.49 -25.81 3.31
N GLU A 747 21.29 -24.75 3.31
CA GLU A 747 21.32 -23.77 4.39
C GLU A 747 20.03 -22.92 4.42
N ILE A 748 19.53 -22.64 5.62
CA ILE A 748 18.39 -21.78 5.89
C ILE A 748 18.88 -20.59 6.74
N LYS A 749 18.60 -19.36 6.28
CA LYS A 749 18.96 -18.12 6.97
C LYS A 749 17.73 -17.27 7.27
N THR A 750 17.79 -16.53 8.38
CA THR A 750 16.78 -15.55 8.76
C THR A 750 17.42 -14.19 9.04
N GLU A 751 17.12 -13.18 8.23
CA GLU A 751 17.75 -11.86 8.27
C GLU A 751 16.70 -10.77 8.55
N PRO A 752 17.04 -9.69 9.27
CA PRO A 752 16.11 -8.55 9.46
C PRO A 752 15.82 -7.85 8.13
N ASP A 753 14.61 -7.32 7.98
CA ASP A 753 14.25 -6.48 6.85
C ASP A 753 14.95 -5.11 6.95
N LYS A 754 15.41 -4.58 5.82
CA LYS A 754 16.19 -3.32 5.78
C LYS A 754 15.34 -2.07 6.06
N LYS A 755 14.01 -2.15 5.94
CA LYS A 755 13.06 -1.04 6.06
C LYS A 755 12.17 -1.16 7.29
N ASP A 756 11.97 -2.37 7.81
CA ASP A 756 11.09 -2.63 8.96
C ASP A 756 11.77 -3.57 9.95
N VAL A 757 12.21 -3.03 11.09
CA VAL A 757 12.97 -3.76 12.13
C VAL A 757 12.17 -4.89 12.78
N GLU A 758 10.83 -4.90 12.66
CA GLU A 758 9.99 -5.99 13.15
C GLU A 758 9.79 -7.12 12.11
N LYS A 759 10.14 -6.88 10.84
CA LYS A 759 10.06 -7.90 9.79
C LYS A 759 11.39 -8.60 9.61
N ARG A 760 11.30 -9.88 9.26
CA ARG A 760 12.45 -10.72 8.92
C ARG A 760 12.19 -11.51 7.65
N TRP A 761 13.25 -11.89 6.97
CA TRP A 761 13.26 -12.68 5.75
C TRP A 761 13.81 -14.07 6.04
N TRP A 762 13.02 -15.09 5.75
CA TRP A 762 13.49 -16.47 5.64
C TRP A 762 14.05 -16.70 4.24
N ARG A 763 15.23 -17.32 4.14
CA ARG A 763 15.89 -17.65 2.87
C ARG A 763 16.43 -19.08 2.89
N CYS A 764 16.28 -19.77 1.77
CA CYS A 764 16.93 -21.05 1.49
C CYS A 764 17.26 -21.12 0.00
N ASN A 765 18.54 -21.16 -0.35
CA ASN A 765 19.00 -21.00 -1.74
C ASN A 765 18.48 -19.68 -2.37
N SER A 766 18.04 -19.68 -3.64
CA SER A 766 17.43 -18.52 -4.32
C SER A 766 16.00 -18.20 -3.87
N LYS A 767 15.45 -18.95 -2.91
CA LYS A 767 14.08 -18.83 -2.44
C LYS A 767 14.03 -18.01 -1.15
N GLY A 768 13.17 -17.00 -1.09
CA GLY A 768 13.00 -16.17 0.12
C GLY A 768 11.58 -15.65 0.30
N MET A 769 11.14 -15.51 1.54
CA MET A 769 9.84 -14.93 1.89
C MET A 769 9.87 -14.24 3.27
N PRO A 770 9.02 -13.22 3.50
CA PRO A 770 8.94 -12.58 4.80
C PRO A 770 8.38 -13.57 5.85
N CYS A 771 9.15 -13.80 6.91
CA CYS A 771 8.74 -14.64 8.03
C CYS A 771 9.48 -14.24 9.30
N GLY A 772 8.70 -14.00 10.37
CA GLY A 772 9.22 -13.64 11.70
C GLY A 772 9.28 -14.81 12.69
N GLY A 773 9.09 -16.06 12.25
CA GLY A 773 9.12 -17.25 13.11
C GLY A 773 10.51 -17.87 13.28
N THR A 774 10.57 -19.00 13.98
CA THR A 774 11.82 -19.74 14.26
C THR A 774 12.02 -20.89 13.28
N HIS A 775 13.25 -21.07 12.79
CA HIS A 775 13.57 -22.03 11.73
C HIS A 775 14.83 -22.83 12.02
N VAL A 776 14.87 -24.07 11.55
CA VAL A 776 16.11 -24.86 11.52
C VAL A 776 17.15 -24.25 10.58
N LYS A 777 18.44 -24.46 10.84
CA LYS A 777 19.57 -23.91 10.07
C LYS A 777 19.81 -24.67 8.77
N ASN A 778 19.35 -25.91 8.68
CA ASN A 778 19.53 -26.74 7.48
C ASN A 778 18.28 -27.54 7.12
N THR A 779 17.98 -27.69 5.83
CA THR A 779 16.80 -28.45 5.38
C THR A 779 16.84 -29.91 5.82
N SER A 780 18.03 -30.52 5.94
CA SER A 780 18.20 -31.91 6.40
C SER A 780 17.68 -32.14 7.82
N GLU A 781 17.63 -31.10 8.65
CA GLU A 781 17.10 -31.18 10.01
C GLU A 781 15.60 -31.42 10.05
N ILE A 782 14.86 -31.09 8.98
CA ILE A 782 13.40 -31.20 8.92
C ILE A 782 12.94 -32.66 9.05
N GLY A 783 13.69 -33.60 8.45
CA GLY A 783 13.27 -34.99 8.30
C GLY A 783 12.28 -35.19 7.15
N GLU A 784 11.81 -36.42 6.96
CA GLU A 784 10.84 -36.72 5.89
C GLU A 784 9.50 -36.03 6.16
N VAL A 785 8.91 -35.48 5.10
CA VAL A 785 7.64 -34.76 5.12
C VAL A 785 6.56 -35.57 4.40
N LYS A 786 5.39 -35.69 5.03
CA LYS A 786 4.15 -36.20 4.42
C LYS A 786 3.10 -35.12 4.26
N LEU A 787 2.46 -35.08 3.10
CA LEU A 787 1.41 -34.11 2.77
C LEU A 787 0.05 -34.79 2.72
N LYS A 788 -0.94 -34.18 3.38
CA LYS A 788 -2.33 -34.65 3.35
C LYS A 788 -3.28 -33.54 2.96
N ARG A 789 -4.00 -33.73 1.86
CA ARG A 789 -5.09 -32.84 1.44
C ARG A 789 -6.32 -33.04 2.35
N LYS A 790 -6.97 -31.93 2.70
CA LYS A 790 -8.33 -31.91 3.28
C LYS A 790 -9.21 -30.94 2.48
N ASN A 791 -10.40 -31.41 2.13
CA ASN A 791 -11.42 -30.55 1.55
C ASN A 791 -12.12 -29.76 2.67
N ILE A 792 -12.20 -28.44 2.51
CA ILE A 792 -12.83 -27.52 3.47
C ILE A 792 -13.95 -26.67 2.85
N GLY A 793 -14.34 -26.95 1.60
CA GLY A 793 -15.39 -26.24 0.87
C GLY A 793 -15.01 -25.97 -0.59
N ALA A 794 -16.00 -25.63 -1.43
CA ALA A 794 -15.76 -25.31 -2.84
C ALA A 794 -14.80 -24.11 -3.00
N GLY A 795 -13.84 -24.22 -3.92
CA GLY A 795 -12.84 -23.18 -4.19
C GLY A 795 -11.78 -22.98 -3.08
N LYS A 796 -11.74 -23.86 -2.07
CA LYS A 796 -10.81 -23.78 -0.93
C LYS A 796 -10.10 -25.11 -0.73
N GLU A 797 -8.78 -25.06 -0.61
CA GLU A 797 -7.93 -26.22 -0.37
C GLU A 797 -7.17 -26.06 0.94
N ARG A 798 -7.01 -27.19 1.66
CA ARG A 798 -6.16 -27.29 2.84
C ARG A 798 -5.15 -28.40 2.62
N VAL A 799 -3.88 -28.10 2.87
CA VAL A 799 -2.82 -29.11 2.94
C VAL A 799 -2.20 -29.11 4.32
N GLU A 800 -2.22 -30.27 4.95
CA GLU A 800 -1.58 -30.54 6.23
C GLU A 800 -0.20 -31.17 5.97
N VAL A 801 0.82 -30.67 6.66
CA VAL A 801 2.23 -31.07 6.57
C VAL A 801 2.60 -31.80 7.86
N TYR A 802 3.06 -33.04 7.72
CA TYR A 802 3.47 -33.91 8.81
C TYR A 802 4.95 -34.23 8.70
N LEU A 803 5.65 -34.32 9.83
CA LEU A 803 6.99 -34.91 9.90
C LEU A 803 6.84 -36.38 10.30
N THR A 804 7.48 -37.27 9.55
CA THR A 804 7.49 -38.72 9.80
C THR A 804 8.72 -39.19 10.54
#